data_AF-A0A210PH17-F1
#
_entry.id   AF-A0A210PH17-F1
#
_cell.length_a   1.000
_cell.length_b   1.000
_cell.length_c   1.000
_cell.angle_alpha   90.00
_cell.angle_beta   90.00
_cell.angle_gamma   90.00
#
_symmetry.space_group_name_H-M   'P 1'
#
loop_
_entity.id
_entity.type
_entity.pdbx_description
1 polymer ?
#
loop_
_entity_poly.entity_id
_entity_poly.type
_entity_poly.pdbx_seq_one_letter_code
_entity_poly.pdbx_strand_id
1 'polypeptide(L)'
;MAMSMIQMIDTIFQQAKNATQEEIDSICSRILDSLYVPEQSGESLNLLRQLFLILHVSQTEPCLPKKFIATMVNMVSSMDREKTKECLLCKQMMTELLPREREELGPDFYTEDERVDPKSVANSFTLYRIQGNKNKCIEKLIPQAVRWMTSENVEPMVQRQAFSFLVAVSLQHRLLLTEGSIKQCSRSMSEWMMSASLQQAPNPYTIKIFKKDQNSVVTEVDGTPSRNFFTVLNIGQYYTEDQFLNIYSFSMLYKWLHHCFSVEASSSARDGDQSDSSSTSSPVHRVFDILVNKSIDYCFRILDQCDRKPKVPSDQDLQNACLLETVNVLDLICKIDTGQISKVFQEIRRLYNRLSQDSSKSRLLLPILQFYMNHSKAVLHDPQEAYKLVFHVVLSRYYMDNALVFDIVMFLRQNLEALCHDTKILSTYFPNIFKILAWNPRTYLSEFEELLPALMSPSTALEILHVLLDLPCMTIALEVTERLGGKGEPLGQSDTDPTSTVEAFQHLFYRPMFNFFTRVEGGHGDTINRLASFHSAVKDMSQHPRVIVCSQTVPVLLRVWFEVVLEEGTTDFAAHLLPVLLERSALLYDMPDFKTDIKRILSENVVRLFKRFPQILVEEQTEIQDFITSVSNITGREEFFANMVWAVGEYCSSTHDDRCNTDIIKRFFDTLEPLTYEMSAMVSMGRVTCPEGHAKIISILMSSIAKLSSRCQDLIPRAVLCLSKVSQQQQQCGAQDPEIQDALVSRSQHLVNLLQIPNFAAVVLNPSPEIHTGRWHLDSTGLPSMLRGVHRIIASDS
;
A
#
# COMPACT_ATOMS: atom_id res chain seq x y z
N MET A 1 -32.39 -22.76 5.52
CA MET A 1 -32.74 -21.52 6.25
C MET A 1 -31.82 -20.35 5.91
N ALA A 2 -30.49 -20.47 5.97
CA ALA A 2 -29.59 -19.38 5.57
C ALA A 2 -29.69 -19.02 4.06
N MET A 3 -29.72 -20.02 3.16
CA MET A 3 -29.88 -19.79 1.71
C MET A 3 -31.22 -19.12 1.32
N SER A 4 -32.33 -19.48 1.99
CA SER A 4 -33.64 -18.86 1.72
C SER A 4 -33.71 -17.43 2.22
N MET A 5 -32.97 -17.10 3.29
CA MET A 5 -32.86 -15.74 3.81
C MET A 5 -32.02 -14.86 2.87
N ILE A 6 -30.93 -15.38 2.32
CA ILE A 6 -30.10 -14.69 1.32
C ILE A 6 -30.91 -14.36 0.06
N GLN A 7 -31.65 -15.34 -0.49
CA GLN A 7 -32.50 -15.11 -1.67
C GLN A 7 -33.61 -14.09 -1.42
N MET A 8 -34.20 -14.08 -0.22
CA MET A 8 -35.20 -13.09 0.17
C MET A 8 -34.59 -11.68 0.24
N ILE A 9 -33.39 -11.55 0.81
CA ILE A 9 -32.65 -10.28 0.87
C ILE A 9 -32.32 -9.80 -0.54
N ASP A 10 -31.76 -10.64 -1.40
CA ASP A 10 -31.44 -10.28 -2.79
C ASP A 10 -32.66 -9.79 -3.57
N THR A 11 -33.83 -10.42 -3.33
CA THR A 11 -35.09 -10.00 -3.95
C THR A 11 -35.52 -8.61 -3.49
N ILE A 12 -35.40 -8.31 -2.20
CA ILE A 12 -35.72 -7.00 -1.63
C ILE A 12 -34.77 -5.92 -2.19
N PHE A 13 -33.47 -6.21 -2.27
CA PHE A 13 -32.49 -5.28 -2.86
C PHE A 13 -32.74 -5.04 -4.35
N GLN A 14 -33.09 -6.07 -5.12
CA GLN A 14 -33.46 -5.92 -6.53
C GLN A 14 -34.74 -5.10 -6.72
N GLN A 15 -35.75 -5.29 -5.88
CA GLN A 15 -36.97 -4.47 -5.90
C GLN A 15 -36.67 -3.00 -5.57
N ALA A 16 -35.89 -2.73 -4.53
CA ALA A 16 -35.48 -1.38 -4.14
C ALA A 16 -34.64 -0.69 -5.24
N LYS A 17 -33.78 -1.45 -5.92
CA LYS A 17 -32.93 -0.96 -7.02
C LYS A 17 -33.73 -0.52 -8.24
N ASN A 18 -34.86 -1.18 -8.50
CA ASN A 18 -35.72 -0.96 -9.67
C ASN A 18 -36.92 -0.04 -9.39
N ALA A 19 -36.98 0.59 -8.20
CA ALA A 19 -38.06 1.48 -7.84
C ALA A 19 -38.14 2.70 -8.78
N THR A 20 -39.36 3.06 -9.19
CA THR A 20 -39.62 4.17 -10.11
C THR A 20 -39.83 5.49 -9.36
N GLN A 21 -39.66 6.63 -10.04
CA GLN A 21 -39.89 7.95 -9.43
C GLN A 21 -41.35 8.14 -8.96
N GLU A 22 -42.33 7.59 -9.68
CA GLU A 22 -43.74 7.64 -9.28
C GLU A 22 -44.00 6.90 -7.96
N GLU A 23 -43.33 5.75 -7.76
CA GLU A 23 -43.39 5.01 -6.49
C GLU A 23 -42.76 5.82 -5.35
N ILE A 24 -41.65 6.49 -5.60
CA ILE A 24 -40.98 7.37 -4.62
C ILE A 24 -41.89 8.54 -4.24
N ASP A 25 -42.51 9.23 -5.21
CA ASP A 25 -43.42 10.36 -4.97
C ASP A 25 -44.68 9.92 -4.20
N SER A 26 -45.20 8.74 -4.51
CA SER A 26 -46.33 8.12 -3.80
C SER A 26 -45.98 7.80 -2.36
N ILE A 27 -44.81 7.20 -2.10
CA ILE A 27 -44.31 6.94 -0.74
C ILE A 27 -44.15 8.25 0.03
N CYS A 28 -43.52 9.27 -0.57
CA CYS A 28 -43.35 10.58 0.07
C CYS A 28 -44.70 11.23 0.44
N SER A 29 -45.67 11.17 -0.45
CA SER A 29 -47.01 11.73 -0.21
C SER A 29 -47.73 11.01 0.94
N ARG A 30 -47.69 9.68 0.96
CA ARG A 30 -48.27 8.87 2.04
C ARG A 30 -47.58 9.11 3.39
N ILE A 31 -46.27 9.35 3.40
CA ILE A 31 -45.57 9.74 4.63
C ILE A 31 -46.09 11.10 5.10
N LEU A 32 -46.21 12.10 4.23
CA LEU A 32 -46.73 13.42 4.60
C LEU A 32 -48.13 13.36 5.23
N ASP A 33 -49.00 12.50 4.70
CA ASP A 33 -50.37 12.33 5.19
C ASP A 33 -50.43 11.59 6.54
N SER A 34 -49.53 10.63 6.77
CA SER A 34 -49.54 9.78 7.97
C SER A 34 -48.66 10.28 9.13
N LEU A 35 -47.61 11.07 8.84
CA LEU A 35 -46.55 11.39 9.80
C LEU A 35 -47.05 12.08 11.07
N TYR A 36 -48.09 12.91 10.98
CA TYR A 36 -48.66 13.65 12.12
C TYR A 36 -49.91 13.01 12.71
N VAL A 37 -50.34 11.86 12.20
CA VAL A 37 -51.52 11.12 12.68
C VAL A 37 -51.08 10.06 13.71
N PRO A 38 -51.43 10.20 15.00
CA PRO A 38 -50.94 9.30 16.06
C PRO A 38 -51.24 7.82 15.81
N GLU A 39 -52.41 7.53 15.23
CA GLU A 39 -52.87 6.17 14.93
C GLU A 39 -52.08 5.50 13.78
N GLN A 40 -51.34 6.27 12.99
CA GLN A 40 -50.62 5.80 11.79
C GLN A 40 -49.09 5.85 11.93
N SER A 41 -48.55 6.11 13.13
CA SER A 41 -47.07 6.19 13.36
C SER A 41 -46.33 4.92 12.90
N GLY A 42 -46.94 3.74 13.07
CA GLY A 42 -46.37 2.48 12.59
C GLY A 42 -46.27 2.38 11.06
N GLU A 43 -47.26 2.92 10.34
CA GLU A 43 -47.26 2.96 8.88
C GLU A 43 -46.22 3.95 8.37
N SER A 44 -46.16 5.17 8.94
CA SER A 44 -45.17 6.18 8.56
C SER A 44 -43.74 5.70 8.77
N LEU A 45 -43.47 4.97 9.86
CA LEU A 45 -42.13 4.42 10.14
C LEU A 45 -41.72 3.36 9.11
N ASN A 46 -42.65 2.50 8.69
CA ASN A 46 -42.37 1.47 7.68
C ASN A 46 -42.13 2.10 6.30
N LEU A 47 -42.92 3.11 5.93
CA LEU A 47 -42.72 3.86 4.69
C LEU A 47 -41.37 4.60 4.68
N LEU A 48 -40.96 5.20 5.80
CA LEU A 48 -39.64 5.83 5.93
C LEU A 48 -38.49 4.82 5.79
N ARG A 49 -38.61 3.61 6.34
CA ARG A 49 -37.62 2.53 6.17
C ARG A 49 -37.53 2.06 4.72
N GLN A 50 -38.68 1.89 4.07
CA GLN A 50 -38.76 1.52 2.66
C GLN A 50 -38.07 2.58 1.79
N LEU A 51 -38.38 3.85 2.04
CA LEU A 51 -37.78 4.97 1.31
C LEU A 51 -36.26 5.03 1.55
N PHE A 52 -35.79 4.91 2.80
CA PHE A 52 -34.36 4.86 3.12
C PHE A 52 -33.62 3.76 2.34
N LEU A 53 -34.18 2.55 2.26
CA LEU A 53 -33.59 1.45 1.51
C LEU A 53 -33.50 1.74 0.01
N ILE A 54 -34.57 2.30 -0.58
CA ILE A 54 -34.59 2.69 -1.99
C ILE A 54 -33.46 3.70 -2.25
N LEU A 55 -33.41 4.80 -1.49
CA LEU A 55 -32.40 5.85 -1.64
C LEU A 55 -30.95 5.33 -1.56
N HIS A 56 -30.70 4.31 -0.73
CA HIS A 56 -29.35 3.77 -0.53
C HIS A 56 -28.90 2.81 -1.65
N VAL A 57 -29.85 2.18 -2.35
CA VAL A 57 -29.57 1.12 -3.35
C VAL A 57 -29.81 1.59 -4.80
N SER A 58 -30.57 2.68 -4.99
CA SER A 58 -30.84 3.24 -6.31
C SER A 58 -29.56 3.63 -7.06
N GLN A 59 -29.49 3.26 -8.34
CA GLN A 59 -28.39 3.64 -9.24
C GLN A 59 -28.62 4.98 -9.94
N THR A 60 -29.87 5.47 -9.95
CA THR A 60 -30.28 6.80 -10.41
C THR A 60 -30.39 7.75 -9.22
N GLU A 61 -30.27 9.07 -9.44
CA GLU A 61 -30.50 10.08 -8.39
C GLU A 61 -32.01 10.32 -8.23
N PRO A 62 -32.65 9.82 -7.15
CA PRO A 62 -34.08 10.06 -6.92
C PRO A 62 -34.32 11.50 -6.48
N CYS A 63 -35.33 12.14 -7.05
CA CYS A 63 -35.70 13.52 -6.70
C CYS A 63 -36.78 13.48 -5.61
N LEU A 64 -36.57 14.15 -4.47
CA LEU A 64 -37.59 14.23 -3.42
C LEU A 64 -38.42 15.52 -3.55
N PRO A 65 -39.74 15.47 -3.27
CA PRO A 65 -40.57 16.66 -3.26
C PRO A 65 -40.08 17.70 -2.23
N LYS A 66 -39.96 18.97 -2.62
CA LYS A 66 -39.51 20.07 -1.73
C LYS A 66 -40.29 20.15 -0.42
N LYS A 67 -41.60 19.89 -0.47
CA LYS A 67 -42.47 19.84 0.71
C LYS A 67 -42.03 18.74 1.69
N PHE A 68 -41.66 17.58 1.18
CA PHE A 68 -41.17 16.46 1.98
C PHE A 68 -39.81 16.76 2.60
N ILE A 69 -38.90 17.39 1.83
CA ILE A 69 -37.60 17.87 2.34
C ILE A 69 -37.81 18.85 3.51
N ALA A 70 -38.69 19.85 3.36
CA ALA A 70 -38.99 20.80 4.42
C ALA A 70 -39.57 20.11 5.68
N THR A 71 -40.43 19.09 5.50
CA THR A 71 -40.93 18.28 6.62
C THR A 71 -39.82 17.49 7.30
N MET A 72 -38.91 16.88 6.54
CA MET A 72 -37.76 16.18 7.11
C MET A 72 -36.85 17.13 7.89
N VAL A 73 -36.58 18.32 7.38
CA VAL A 73 -35.83 19.37 8.07
C VAL A 73 -36.49 19.73 9.41
N ASN A 74 -37.81 20.00 9.42
CA ASN A 74 -38.54 20.31 10.64
C ASN A 74 -38.52 19.16 11.67
N MET A 75 -38.58 17.91 11.19
CA MET A 75 -38.46 16.72 12.05
C MET A 75 -37.07 16.60 12.67
N VAL A 76 -36.01 16.85 11.88
CA VAL A 76 -34.62 16.83 12.35
C VAL A 76 -34.36 17.98 13.31
N SER A 77 -34.88 19.17 13.06
CA SER A 77 -34.71 20.33 13.96
C SER A 77 -35.46 20.12 15.29
N SER A 78 -36.73 19.70 15.24
CA SER A 78 -37.54 19.55 16.45
C SER A 78 -37.14 18.35 17.33
N MET A 79 -36.66 17.25 16.76
CA MET A 79 -36.34 15.98 17.46
C MET A 79 -37.40 15.61 18.52
N ASP A 80 -38.65 15.48 18.08
CA ASP A 80 -39.75 15.11 18.96
C ASP A 80 -39.49 13.74 19.64
N ARG A 81 -39.62 13.71 20.97
CA ARG A 81 -39.38 12.50 21.77
C ARG A 81 -40.34 11.37 21.39
N GLU A 82 -41.58 11.70 21.05
CA GLU A 82 -42.60 10.70 20.67
C GLU A 82 -42.29 10.04 19.32
N LYS A 83 -41.53 10.72 18.44
CA LYS A 83 -41.20 10.28 17.07
C LYS A 83 -39.70 10.16 16.82
N THR A 84 -38.95 9.76 17.85
CA THR A 84 -37.48 9.73 17.81
C THR A 84 -36.96 8.87 16.66
N LYS A 85 -37.60 7.74 16.35
CA LYS A 85 -37.14 6.81 15.29
C LYS A 85 -37.31 7.41 13.91
N GLU A 86 -38.44 8.06 13.68
CA GLU A 86 -38.77 8.78 12.45
C GLU A 86 -37.81 9.96 12.26
N CYS A 87 -37.55 10.75 13.31
CA CYS A 87 -36.58 11.85 13.26
C CYS A 87 -35.17 11.35 12.89
N LEU A 88 -34.73 10.23 13.47
CA LEU A 88 -33.42 9.64 13.16
C LEU A 88 -33.34 9.13 11.72
N LEU A 89 -34.40 8.51 11.20
CA LEU A 89 -34.45 8.07 9.80
C LEU A 89 -34.41 9.27 8.85
N CYS A 90 -35.21 10.32 9.11
CA CYS A 90 -35.14 11.56 8.34
C CYS A 90 -33.73 12.15 8.37
N LYS A 91 -33.06 12.18 9.52
CA LYS A 91 -31.67 12.65 9.64
C LYS A 91 -30.69 11.85 8.78
N GLN A 92 -30.81 10.52 8.78
CA GLN A 92 -29.94 9.63 7.97
C GLN A 92 -30.20 9.80 6.46
N MET A 93 -31.46 9.83 6.05
CA MET A 93 -31.84 10.08 4.65
C MET A 93 -31.30 11.42 4.16
N MET A 94 -31.49 12.49 4.94
CA MET A 94 -30.95 13.81 4.62
C MET A 94 -29.42 13.82 4.54
N THR A 95 -28.74 13.07 5.41
CA THR A 95 -27.27 12.97 5.37
C THR A 95 -26.76 12.33 4.07
N GLU A 96 -27.50 11.38 3.51
CA GLU A 96 -27.17 10.69 2.25
C GLU A 96 -27.56 11.50 1.00
N LEU A 97 -28.66 12.24 1.07
CA LEU A 97 -29.22 13.01 -0.06
C LEU A 97 -28.53 14.35 -0.28
N LEU A 98 -28.25 15.09 0.80
CA LEU A 98 -27.74 16.47 0.71
C LEU A 98 -26.38 16.63 0.00
N PRO A 99 -25.42 15.70 0.07
CA PRO A 99 -24.21 15.77 -0.75
C PRO A 99 -24.50 15.71 -2.26
N ARG A 100 -25.61 15.05 -2.64
CA ARG A 100 -26.01 14.81 -4.05
C ARG A 100 -26.89 15.92 -4.61
N GLU A 101 -27.67 16.60 -3.76
CA GLU A 101 -28.55 17.70 -4.18
C GLU A 101 -27.79 18.95 -4.65
N ARG A 102 -28.23 19.51 -5.79
CA ARG A 102 -27.70 20.76 -6.36
C ARG A 102 -28.38 22.01 -5.80
N GLU A 103 -29.58 21.89 -5.21
CA GLU A 103 -30.36 23.00 -4.66
C GLU A 103 -30.14 23.17 -3.15
N GLU A 104 -30.25 24.41 -2.66
CA GLU A 104 -30.06 24.77 -1.24
C GLU A 104 -31.34 24.51 -0.42
N LEU A 105 -31.21 24.21 0.89
CA LEU A 105 -32.35 24.03 1.80
C LEU A 105 -33.18 25.31 2.05
N GLY A 106 -32.79 26.43 1.41
CA GLY A 106 -33.47 27.73 1.49
C GLY A 106 -33.02 28.59 2.69
N PRO A 107 -33.29 29.91 2.66
CA PRO A 107 -32.90 30.85 3.71
C PRO A 107 -33.59 30.60 5.05
N ASP A 108 -34.79 29.99 5.05
CA ASP A 108 -35.55 29.66 6.27
C ASP A 108 -34.87 28.61 7.14
N PHE A 109 -33.99 27.79 6.55
CA PHE A 109 -33.18 26.81 7.29
C PHE A 109 -31.94 27.44 7.94
N TYR A 110 -31.32 28.42 7.27
CA TYR A 110 -30.13 29.12 7.76
C TYR A 110 -30.55 30.38 8.55
N THR A 111 -31.22 30.18 9.67
CA THR A 111 -31.71 31.31 10.50
C THR A 111 -30.55 32.12 11.09
N GLU A 112 -30.53 33.43 10.83
CA GLU A 112 -29.55 34.39 11.38
C GLU A 112 -29.93 34.93 12.77
N ASP A 113 -31.07 34.53 13.34
CA ASP A 113 -31.60 35.10 14.57
C ASP A 113 -30.97 34.45 15.82
N GLU A 114 -30.39 35.26 16.71
CA GLU A 114 -29.82 34.81 18.00
C GLU A 114 -30.88 34.24 18.97
N ARG A 115 -32.17 34.38 18.65
CA ARG A 115 -33.31 33.93 19.47
C ARG A 115 -33.79 32.51 19.18
N VAL A 116 -33.14 31.80 18.25
CA VAL A 116 -33.52 30.42 17.90
C VAL A 116 -33.18 29.47 19.06
N ASP A 117 -34.07 28.51 19.31
CA ASP A 117 -33.85 27.46 20.31
C ASP A 117 -32.52 26.73 20.03
N PRO A 118 -31.52 26.80 20.94
CA PRO A 118 -30.22 26.16 20.77
C PRO A 118 -30.32 24.66 20.44
N LYS A 119 -31.35 24.00 20.98
CA LYS A 119 -31.60 22.58 20.75
C LYS A 119 -31.97 22.29 19.30
N SER A 120 -32.80 23.14 18.70
CA SER A 120 -33.23 23.03 17.31
C SER A 120 -32.04 23.10 16.36
N VAL A 121 -31.16 24.09 16.55
CA VAL A 121 -29.96 24.26 15.72
C VAL A 121 -28.97 23.11 15.94
N ALA A 122 -28.79 22.69 17.19
CA ALA A 122 -27.82 21.65 17.52
C ALA A 122 -28.19 20.28 16.94
N ASN A 123 -29.48 19.96 16.85
CA ASN A 123 -29.94 18.75 16.18
C ASN A 123 -29.60 18.74 14.67
N SER A 124 -29.59 19.93 14.06
CA SER A 124 -29.33 20.17 12.64
C SER A 124 -27.84 20.34 12.27
N PHE A 125 -26.89 20.31 13.22
CA PHE A 125 -25.46 20.47 12.93
C PHE A 125 -24.90 19.54 11.84
N THR A 126 -25.41 18.30 11.77
CA THR A 126 -25.01 17.34 10.73
C THR A 126 -25.38 17.85 9.33
N LEU A 127 -26.52 18.53 9.18
CA LEU A 127 -26.97 19.10 7.92
C LEU A 127 -26.14 20.34 7.55
N TYR A 128 -25.89 21.22 8.53
CA TYR A 128 -25.00 22.37 8.34
C TYR A 128 -23.60 21.98 7.88
N ARG A 129 -23.05 20.88 8.42
CA ARG A 129 -21.74 20.36 8.01
C ARG A 129 -21.72 19.95 6.54
N ILE A 130 -22.78 19.31 6.05
CA ILE A 130 -22.83 18.77 4.67
C ILE A 130 -22.94 19.89 3.63
N GLN A 131 -23.68 20.96 3.93
CA GLN A 131 -23.88 22.08 3.00
C GLN A 131 -22.90 23.25 3.19
N GLY A 132 -22.05 23.18 4.23
CA GLY A 132 -21.25 24.30 4.72
C GLY A 132 -20.31 24.97 3.73
N ASN A 133 -19.80 24.23 2.75
CA ASN A 133 -18.87 24.74 1.73
C ASN A 133 -19.53 25.69 0.71
N LYS A 134 -20.83 25.57 0.48
CA LYS A 134 -21.52 26.35 -0.57
C LYS A 134 -21.96 27.74 -0.08
N ASN A 135 -22.35 27.86 1.20
CA ASN A 135 -23.12 29.03 1.69
C ASN A 135 -22.44 29.87 2.79
N LYS A 136 -21.18 29.59 3.15
CA LYS A 136 -20.48 30.21 4.32
C LYS A 136 -21.27 30.15 5.63
N CYS A 137 -22.25 29.25 5.75
CA CYS A 137 -23.11 29.13 6.93
C CYS A 137 -22.35 28.58 8.14
N ILE A 138 -21.29 27.79 7.92
CA ILE A 138 -20.42 27.29 9.00
C ILE A 138 -19.70 28.45 9.70
N GLU A 139 -19.15 29.41 8.95
CA GLU A 139 -18.42 30.55 9.52
C GLU A 139 -19.29 31.36 10.51
N LYS A 140 -20.57 31.54 10.17
CA LYS A 140 -21.56 32.22 11.01
C LYS A 140 -21.94 31.43 12.27
N LEU A 141 -21.94 30.10 12.20
CA LEU A 141 -22.35 29.23 13.31
C LEU A 141 -21.24 28.95 14.32
N ILE A 142 -19.97 29.07 13.94
CA ILE A 142 -18.83 28.80 14.84
C ILE A 142 -18.93 29.61 16.14
N PRO A 143 -19.14 30.95 16.13
CA PRO A 143 -19.25 31.72 17.38
C PRO A 143 -20.39 31.26 18.28
N GLN A 144 -21.54 30.90 17.69
CA GLN A 144 -22.70 30.41 18.45
C GLN A 144 -22.43 29.03 19.04
N ALA A 145 -21.84 28.11 18.26
CA ALA A 145 -21.46 26.78 18.74
C ALA A 145 -20.43 26.86 19.88
N VAL A 146 -19.43 27.74 19.78
CA VAL A 146 -18.46 28.00 20.87
C VAL A 146 -19.19 28.52 22.11
N ARG A 147 -20.08 29.51 21.96
CA ARG A 147 -20.87 30.06 23.07
C ARG A 147 -21.73 28.99 23.75
N TRP A 148 -22.41 28.14 22.98
CA TRP A 148 -23.23 27.05 23.52
C TRP A 148 -22.39 25.99 24.22
N MET A 149 -21.22 25.66 23.69
CA MET A 149 -20.26 24.76 24.34
C MET A 149 -19.80 25.31 25.70
N THR A 150 -19.50 26.61 25.79
CA THR A 150 -18.89 27.22 26.99
C THR A 150 -19.90 27.69 28.04
N SER A 151 -21.19 27.74 27.70
CA SER A 151 -22.22 28.32 28.58
C SER A 151 -22.75 27.30 29.58
N GLU A 152 -22.68 27.61 30.88
CA GLU A 152 -23.24 26.78 31.96
C GLU A 152 -24.78 26.67 31.92
N ASN A 153 -25.47 27.66 31.31
CA ASN A 153 -26.93 27.72 31.23
C ASN A 153 -27.53 26.87 30.09
N VAL A 154 -26.72 26.15 29.33
CA VAL A 154 -27.14 25.37 28.16
C VAL A 154 -27.20 23.89 28.52
N GLU A 155 -28.20 23.16 28.02
CA GLU A 155 -28.33 21.72 28.27
C GLU A 155 -27.06 20.96 27.81
N PRO A 156 -26.55 20.00 28.60
CA PRO A 156 -25.34 19.23 28.25
C PRO A 156 -25.42 18.49 26.92
N MET A 157 -26.62 18.10 26.48
CA MET A 157 -26.83 17.52 25.15
C MET A 157 -26.45 18.48 24.03
N VAL A 158 -26.84 19.76 24.15
CA VAL A 158 -26.50 20.82 23.19
C VAL A 158 -25.01 21.10 23.22
N GLN A 159 -24.40 21.13 24.41
CA GLN A 159 -22.94 21.26 24.56
C GLN A 159 -22.17 20.14 23.84
N ARG A 160 -22.61 18.87 24.00
CA ARG A 160 -22.02 17.71 23.30
C ARG A 160 -22.13 17.83 21.77
N GLN A 161 -23.30 18.22 21.27
CA GLN A 161 -23.54 18.39 19.84
C GLN A 161 -22.72 19.55 19.26
N ALA A 162 -22.63 20.68 19.97
CA ALA A 162 -21.82 21.83 19.59
C ALA A 162 -20.33 21.48 19.56
N PHE A 163 -19.83 20.77 20.56
CA PHE A 163 -18.45 20.31 20.57
C PHE A 163 -18.16 19.34 19.41
N SER A 164 -19.04 18.36 19.17
CA SER A 164 -18.92 17.42 18.04
C SER A 164 -18.89 18.15 16.69
N PHE A 165 -19.69 19.21 16.56
CA PHE A 165 -19.69 20.09 15.39
C PHE A 165 -18.35 20.82 15.24
N LEU A 166 -17.84 21.44 16.30
CA LEU A 166 -16.57 22.18 16.26
C LEU A 166 -15.36 21.28 15.95
N VAL A 167 -15.33 20.04 16.45
CA VAL A 167 -14.30 19.04 16.08
C VAL A 167 -14.43 18.64 14.61
N ALA A 168 -15.66 18.52 14.08
CA ALA A 168 -15.85 18.26 12.66
C ALA A 168 -15.42 19.45 11.79
N VAL A 169 -15.64 20.68 12.25
CA VAL A 169 -15.16 21.92 11.62
C VAL A 169 -13.63 21.97 11.63
N SER A 170 -12.96 21.59 12.72
CA SER A 170 -11.49 21.56 12.75
C SER A 170 -10.90 20.57 11.74
N LEU A 171 -11.57 19.44 11.51
CA LEU A 171 -11.18 18.44 10.50
C LEU A 171 -11.38 18.95 9.06
N GLN A 172 -12.53 19.56 8.75
CA GLN A 172 -12.95 19.84 7.37
C GLN A 172 -12.73 21.30 6.91
N HIS A 173 -12.78 22.26 7.84
CA HIS A 173 -12.72 23.69 7.57
C HIS A 173 -11.80 24.42 8.56
N ARG A 174 -10.62 23.83 8.79
CA ARG A 174 -9.65 24.23 9.83
C ARG A 174 -9.34 25.74 9.91
N LEU A 175 -9.35 26.45 8.77
CA LEU A 175 -9.03 27.88 8.67
C LEU A 175 -10.13 28.80 9.26
N LEU A 176 -11.33 28.28 9.53
CA LEU A 176 -12.43 29.08 10.07
C LEU A 176 -12.38 29.22 11.60
N LEU A 177 -11.55 28.44 12.29
CA LEU A 177 -11.41 28.51 13.75
C LEU A 177 -10.38 29.57 14.14
N THR A 178 -10.81 30.53 14.97
CA THR A 178 -9.91 31.55 15.52
C THR A 178 -9.17 31.05 16.75
N GLU A 179 -8.02 31.63 17.08
CA GLU A 179 -7.25 31.35 18.30
C GLU A 179 -8.12 31.45 19.56
N GLY A 180 -8.97 32.49 19.63
CA GLY A 180 -9.91 32.70 20.73
C GLY A 180 -10.93 31.57 20.87
N SER A 181 -11.48 31.10 19.75
CA SER A 181 -12.40 29.95 19.72
C SER A 181 -11.70 28.68 20.20
N ILE A 182 -10.48 28.42 19.70
CA ILE A 182 -9.70 27.24 20.08
C ILE A 182 -9.42 27.25 21.58
N LYS A 183 -8.97 28.39 22.13
CA LYS A 183 -8.66 28.55 23.56
C LYS A 183 -9.88 28.32 24.45
N GLN A 184 -11.05 28.86 24.07
CA GLN A 184 -12.29 28.70 24.83
C GLN A 184 -12.74 27.24 24.87
N CYS A 185 -12.76 26.57 23.72
CA CYS A 185 -13.10 25.15 23.63
C CYS A 185 -12.12 24.28 24.44
N SER A 186 -10.82 24.53 24.30
CA SER A 186 -9.77 23.81 25.03
C SER A 186 -9.91 23.96 26.55
N ARG A 187 -10.33 25.14 27.04
CA ARG A 187 -10.62 25.35 28.45
C ARG A 187 -11.83 24.54 28.93
N SER A 188 -12.95 24.58 28.20
CA SER A 188 -14.14 23.81 28.57
C SER A 188 -13.88 22.30 28.55
N MET A 189 -13.13 21.79 27.56
CA MET A 189 -12.69 20.39 27.54
C MET A 189 -11.85 20.03 28.78
N SER A 190 -10.92 20.90 29.16
CA SER A 190 -10.07 20.68 30.34
C SER A 190 -10.90 20.61 31.62
N GLU A 191 -11.91 21.46 31.74
CA GLU A 191 -12.84 21.47 32.87
C GLU A 191 -13.66 20.17 32.89
N TRP A 192 -14.32 19.80 31.79
CA TRP A 192 -15.11 18.56 31.68
C TRP A 192 -14.30 17.29 31.96
N MET A 193 -13.04 17.23 31.53
CA MET A 193 -12.15 16.10 31.80
C MET A 193 -11.80 15.95 33.28
N MET A 194 -11.76 17.05 34.04
CA MET A 194 -11.24 17.04 35.42
C MET A 194 -12.32 17.17 36.49
N SER A 195 -13.52 17.68 36.16
CA SER A 195 -14.56 18.03 37.13
C SER A 195 -15.79 17.13 37.11
N ALA A 196 -15.79 16.04 36.34
CA ALA A 196 -16.94 15.13 36.29
C ALA A 196 -17.14 14.38 37.62
N SER A 197 -18.41 14.23 37.98
CA SER A 197 -18.92 13.63 39.21
C SER A 197 -18.52 12.16 39.33
N LEU A 198 -18.28 11.71 40.56
CA LEU A 198 -18.12 10.29 40.88
C LEU A 198 -19.42 9.61 41.31
N GLN A 199 -20.51 10.37 41.45
CA GLN A 199 -21.82 9.80 41.76
C GLN A 199 -22.49 9.32 40.48
N GLN A 200 -23.08 8.13 40.52
CA GLN A 200 -23.87 7.63 39.40
C GLN A 200 -25.19 8.40 39.28
N ALA A 201 -25.73 8.45 38.06
CA ALA A 201 -27.07 8.96 37.83
C ALA A 201 -28.10 8.03 38.52
N PRO A 202 -29.24 8.59 39.00
CA PRO A 202 -30.32 7.76 39.51
C PRO A 202 -30.82 6.82 38.43
N ASN A 203 -31.29 5.63 38.82
CA ASN A 203 -31.81 4.66 37.87
C ASN A 203 -33.06 5.23 37.16
N PRO A 204 -33.03 5.44 35.83
CA PRO A 204 -34.13 6.04 35.09
C PRO A 204 -35.39 5.16 35.05
N TYR A 205 -35.28 3.89 35.45
CA TYR A 205 -36.39 2.92 35.49
C TYR A 205 -36.95 2.71 36.91
N THR A 206 -36.41 3.37 37.95
CA THR A 206 -36.94 3.25 39.32
C THR A 206 -38.10 4.23 39.54
N ILE A 207 -39.31 3.69 39.75
CA ILE A 207 -40.56 4.47 40.01
C ILE A 207 -40.82 4.69 41.52
N LYS A 208 -39.90 4.33 42.43
CA LYS A 208 -40.22 4.20 43.86
C LYS A 208 -39.82 5.39 44.74
N ILE A 209 -40.82 6.10 45.24
CA ILE A 209 -40.77 7.28 46.14
C ILE A 209 -40.19 6.98 47.54
N PHE A 210 -40.08 5.71 47.97
CA PHE A 210 -39.76 5.34 49.37
C PHE A 210 -38.48 4.52 49.60
N LYS A 211 -37.69 4.24 48.56
CA LYS A 211 -36.30 3.77 48.75
C LYS A 211 -35.38 4.87 48.28
N LYS A 212 -34.63 5.46 49.21
CA LYS A 212 -33.44 6.24 48.85
C LYS A 212 -32.54 5.26 48.09
N ASP A 213 -32.46 5.38 46.77
CA ASP A 213 -31.39 4.73 46.02
C ASP A 213 -30.10 5.15 46.73
N GLN A 214 -29.33 4.17 47.20
CA GLN A 214 -27.98 4.47 47.68
C GLN A 214 -27.26 5.00 46.45
N ASN A 215 -27.01 6.31 46.40
CA ASN A 215 -26.18 6.93 45.37
C ASN A 215 -24.84 6.18 45.38
N SER A 216 -24.72 5.24 44.45
CA SER A 216 -23.54 4.40 44.37
C SER A 216 -22.50 5.20 43.61
N VAL A 217 -21.33 5.31 44.20
CA VAL A 217 -20.17 5.90 43.53
C VAL A 217 -19.84 5.01 42.33
N VAL A 218 -19.38 5.60 41.23
CA VAL A 218 -18.81 4.85 40.11
C VAL A 218 -17.65 3.99 40.61
N THR A 219 -17.44 2.83 39.98
CA THR A 219 -16.33 1.96 40.34
C THR A 219 -15.17 2.12 39.37
N GLU A 220 -14.00 1.70 39.79
CA GLU A 220 -12.90 1.34 38.90
C GLU A 220 -13.26 0.05 38.14
N VAL A 221 -12.49 -0.27 37.11
CA VAL A 221 -12.65 -1.48 36.28
C VAL A 221 -12.58 -2.80 37.07
N ASP A 222 -11.91 -2.82 38.22
CA ASP A 222 -11.84 -3.98 39.13
C ASP A 222 -13.06 -4.07 40.09
N GLY A 223 -13.98 -3.11 40.02
CA GLY A 223 -15.16 -3.00 40.87
C GLY A 223 -14.94 -2.31 42.21
N THR A 224 -13.74 -1.79 42.49
CA THR A 224 -13.49 -0.97 43.68
C THR A 224 -14.13 0.42 43.53
N PRO A 225 -14.68 1.05 44.59
CA PRO A 225 -15.23 2.40 44.47
C PRO A 225 -14.16 3.42 44.06
N SER A 226 -14.46 4.28 43.08
CA SER A 226 -13.50 5.28 42.61
C SER A 226 -13.28 6.38 43.65
N ARG A 227 -12.02 6.82 43.79
CA ARG A 227 -11.60 7.84 44.77
C ARG A 227 -10.95 9.07 44.16
N ASN A 228 -10.56 9.00 42.89
CA ASN A 228 -9.95 10.09 42.13
C ASN A 228 -10.98 10.62 41.10
N PHE A 229 -10.78 11.79 40.46
CA PHE A 229 -11.66 12.42 39.42
C PHE A 229 -12.27 11.48 38.32
N PHE A 230 -13.43 11.70 37.74
CA PHE A 230 -13.97 10.71 36.79
C PHE A 230 -13.16 10.55 35.48
N THR A 231 -13.07 9.32 34.92
CA THR A 231 -12.56 9.03 33.57
C THR A 231 -13.48 8.07 32.80
N VAL A 232 -13.23 7.92 31.50
CA VAL A 232 -13.89 6.96 30.61
C VAL A 232 -13.80 5.49 31.06
N LEU A 233 -12.80 5.13 31.89
CA LEU A 233 -12.66 3.77 32.44
C LEU A 233 -13.38 3.59 33.78
N ASN A 234 -14.05 4.61 34.31
CA ASN A 234 -14.91 4.44 35.45
C ASN A 234 -16.24 3.79 35.04
N ILE A 235 -16.61 2.72 35.75
CA ILE A 235 -17.77 1.89 35.45
C ILE A 235 -18.95 2.35 36.31
N GLY A 236 -20.04 2.75 35.65
CA GLY A 236 -21.32 3.08 36.26
C GLY A 236 -22.47 2.34 35.58
N GLN A 237 -23.56 2.11 36.32
CA GLN A 237 -24.80 1.57 35.75
C GLN A 237 -25.52 2.64 34.93
N TYR A 238 -25.49 3.88 35.40
CA TYR A 238 -26.08 5.04 34.74
C TYR A 238 -25.13 6.24 34.88
N TYR A 239 -24.83 6.88 33.76
CA TYR A 239 -23.93 8.03 33.73
C TYR A 239 -24.72 9.34 33.81
N THR A 240 -24.18 10.31 34.55
CA THR A 240 -24.67 11.69 34.57
C THR A 240 -24.24 12.44 33.30
N GLU A 241 -24.88 13.57 33.01
CA GLU A 241 -24.58 14.33 31.80
C GLU A 241 -23.14 14.89 31.78
N ASP A 242 -22.59 15.29 32.93
CA ASP A 242 -21.20 15.71 33.07
C ASP A 242 -20.21 14.55 32.86
N GLN A 243 -20.55 13.33 33.27
CA GLN A 243 -19.76 12.13 32.94
C GLN A 243 -19.77 11.85 31.44
N PHE A 244 -20.89 12.09 30.74
CA PHE A 244 -20.89 12.01 29.28
C PHE A 244 -20.03 13.10 28.63
N LEU A 245 -20.05 14.34 29.12
CA LEU A 245 -19.17 15.41 28.60
C LEU A 245 -17.69 15.04 28.76
N ASN A 246 -17.32 14.41 29.87
CA ASN A 246 -15.98 13.86 30.10
C ASN A 246 -15.58 12.80 29.06
N ILE A 247 -16.42 11.79 28.84
CA ILE A 247 -16.20 10.71 27.86
C ILE A 247 -16.07 11.30 26.44
N TYR A 248 -16.95 12.25 26.08
CA TYR A 248 -16.89 12.94 24.79
C TYR A 248 -15.60 13.74 24.62
N SER A 249 -15.17 14.45 25.68
CA SER A 249 -13.93 15.23 25.66
C SER A 249 -12.72 14.35 25.36
N PHE A 250 -12.58 13.21 26.05
CA PHE A 250 -11.47 12.28 25.80
C PHE A 250 -11.55 11.66 24.40
N SER A 251 -12.72 11.18 23.97
CA SER A 251 -12.88 10.52 22.67
C SER A 251 -12.61 11.43 21.44
N MET A 252 -12.65 12.75 21.61
CA MET A 252 -12.35 13.72 20.56
C MET A 252 -11.03 14.47 20.78
N LEU A 253 -10.32 14.18 21.89
CA LEU A 253 -9.14 14.93 22.32
C LEU A 253 -8.04 14.91 21.27
N TYR A 254 -7.67 13.73 20.77
CA TYR A 254 -6.64 13.60 19.75
C TYR A 254 -6.98 14.42 18.49
N LYS A 255 -8.21 14.27 17.98
CA LYS A 255 -8.67 14.98 16.77
C LYS A 255 -8.63 16.50 16.97
N TRP A 256 -9.11 16.97 18.12
CA TRP A 256 -9.10 18.39 18.44
C TRP A 256 -7.67 18.93 18.49
N LEU A 257 -6.79 18.31 19.26
CA LEU A 257 -5.38 18.71 19.38
C LEU A 257 -4.67 18.68 18.01
N HIS A 258 -4.81 17.59 17.26
CA HIS A 258 -4.09 17.37 16.00
C HIS A 258 -4.47 18.41 14.94
N HIS A 259 -5.77 18.59 14.72
CA HIS A 259 -6.24 19.47 13.66
C HIS A 259 -6.10 20.96 14.00
N CYS A 260 -6.30 21.33 15.27
CA CYS A 260 -6.14 22.73 15.68
C CYS A 260 -4.66 23.14 15.79
N PHE A 261 -3.76 22.24 16.20
CA PHE A 261 -2.31 22.53 16.20
C PHE A 261 -1.75 22.80 14.79
N SER A 262 -2.20 22.03 13.78
CA SER A 262 -1.77 22.21 12.39
C SER A 262 -2.19 23.57 11.79
N VAL A 263 -3.29 24.17 12.25
CA VAL A 263 -3.75 25.50 11.81
C VAL A 263 -2.74 26.57 12.21
N GLU A 264 -2.27 26.54 13.46
CA GLU A 264 -1.39 27.58 14.00
C GLU A 264 0.06 27.47 13.50
N ALA A 265 0.52 26.26 13.21
CA ALA A 265 1.79 26.05 12.51
C ALA A 265 1.79 26.67 11.09
N SER A 266 0.62 26.72 10.43
CA SER A 266 0.47 27.29 9.08
C SER A 266 0.27 28.81 9.05
N SER A 267 -0.32 29.40 10.10
CA SER A 267 -0.46 30.87 10.23
C SER A 267 0.86 31.52 10.62
N SER A 268 1.63 30.91 11.52
CA SER A 268 2.96 31.39 11.93
C SER A 268 4.01 31.36 10.81
N ALA A 269 3.87 30.50 9.81
CA ALA A 269 4.76 30.46 8.65
C ALA A 269 4.53 31.60 7.63
N ARG A 270 3.41 32.32 7.70
CA ARG A 270 3.09 33.44 6.79
C ARG A 270 3.55 34.80 7.30
N ASP A 271 3.80 34.93 8.59
CA ASP A 271 4.31 36.15 9.24
C ASP A 271 5.78 35.96 9.66
N GLY A 272 6.63 35.58 8.70
CA GLY A 272 8.07 35.47 8.91
C GLY A 272 8.82 36.68 8.39
N ASP A 273 9.02 37.70 9.23
CA ASP A 273 10.27 38.47 9.16
C ASP A 273 10.73 38.93 10.56
N GLN A 274 11.97 38.54 10.87
CA GLN A 274 12.89 39.01 11.93
C GLN A 274 12.42 39.01 13.41
N SER A 275 12.96 38.08 14.20
CA SER A 275 14.02 38.36 15.20
C SER A 275 14.01 37.43 16.44
N ASP A 276 15.23 36.99 16.76
CA ASP A 276 15.83 36.68 18.06
C ASP A 276 15.33 35.54 18.97
N SER A 277 16.32 34.68 19.22
CA SER A 277 16.48 33.69 20.27
C SER A 277 16.28 34.25 21.68
N SER A 278 15.03 34.27 22.13
CA SER A 278 14.70 34.30 23.56
C SER A 278 13.67 33.20 23.84
N SER A 279 13.85 32.51 24.97
CA SER A 279 13.01 31.43 25.50
C SER A 279 11.60 31.92 25.89
N THR A 280 10.87 32.43 24.90
CA THR A 280 9.45 32.73 25.00
C THR A 280 8.73 31.59 24.28
N SER A 281 7.85 30.90 25.02
CA SER A 281 7.03 29.83 24.47
C SER A 281 6.30 30.31 23.22
N SER A 282 6.29 29.47 22.17
CA SER A 282 5.62 29.79 20.91
C SER A 282 4.16 30.21 21.19
N PRO A 283 3.56 31.12 20.39
CA PRO A 283 2.16 31.50 20.56
C PRO A 283 1.22 30.29 20.62
N VAL A 284 1.56 29.25 19.85
CA VAL A 284 0.89 27.94 19.76
C VAL A 284 0.85 27.18 21.09
N HIS A 285 1.93 27.27 21.88
CA HIS A 285 2.02 26.63 23.20
C HIS A 285 0.98 27.22 24.17
N ARG A 286 0.78 28.54 24.15
CA ARG A 286 -0.10 29.26 25.10
C ARG A 286 -1.58 28.95 24.95
N VAL A 287 -2.03 28.57 23.75
CA VAL A 287 -3.44 28.26 23.48
C VAL A 287 -3.83 26.92 24.09
N PHE A 288 -2.89 25.96 24.09
CA PHE A 288 -3.13 24.60 24.57
C PHE A 288 -2.58 24.31 25.96
N ASP A 289 -1.79 25.19 26.57
CA ASP A 289 -1.15 25.00 27.89
C ASP A 289 -2.03 24.29 28.93
N ILE A 290 -3.25 24.79 29.14
CA ILE A 290 -4.17 24.24 30.14
C ILE A 290 -4.61 22.83 29.72
N LEU A 291 -5.00 22.66 28.45
CA LEU A 291 -5.50 21.39 27.93
C LEU A 291 -4.40 20.32 27.90
N VAL A 292 -3.19 20.66 27.48
CA VAL A 292 -2.03 19.76 27.47
C VAL A 292 -1.76 19.22 28.87
N ASN A 293 -1.63 20.11 29.87
CA ASN A 293 -1.34 19.69 31.24
C ASN A 293 -2.43 18.78 31.81
N LYS A 294 -3.72 19.14 31.62
CA LYS A 294 -4.84 18.31 32.10
C LYS A 294 -4.99 17.00 31.33
N SER A 295 -4.67 16.99 30.04
CA SER A 295 -4.67 15.78 29.23
C SER A 295 -3.60 14.79 29.69
N ILE A 296 -2.40 15.25 30.05
CA ILE A 296 -1.36 14.39 30.62
C ILE A 296 -1.84 13.74 31.92
N ASP A 297 -2.38 14.52 32.85
CA ASP A 297 -2.87 14.00 34.13
C ASP A 297 -4.00 12.96 33.94
N TYR A 298 -4.92 13.23 33.00
CA TYR A 298 -6.01 12.34 32.63
C TYR A 298 -5.49 11.04 31.98
N CYS A 299 -4.55 11.15 31.04
CA CYS A 299 -3.91 10.02 30.37
C CYS A 299 -3.12 9.15 31.35
N PHE A 300 -2.33 9.73 32.25
CA PHE A 300 -1.57 8.99 33.26
C PHE A 300 -2.48 8.19 34.18
N ARG A 301 -3.62 8.78 34.54
CA ARG A 301 -4.64 8.03 35.26
C ARG A 301 -5.20 6.86 34.48
N ILE A 302 -5.47 7.02 33.18
CA ILE A 302 -5.93 5.90 32.34
C ILE A 302 -4.87 4.79 32.32
N LEU A 303 -3.58 5.14 32.23
CA LEU A 303 -2.49 4.16 32.32
C LEU A 303 -2.57 3.36 33.63
N ASP A 304 -2.77 4.03 34.77
CA ASP A 304 -2.92 3.39 36.08
C ASP A 304 -4.19 2.53 36.18
N GLN A 305 -5.31 2.95 35.57
CA GLN A 305 -6.54 2.15 35.52
C GLN A 305 -6.37 0.91 34.64
N CYS A 306 -5.55 0.99 33.58
CA CYS A 306 -5.19 -0.13 32.74
C CYS A 306 -4.19 -1.10 33.39
N ASP A 307 -3.62 -0.79 34.56
CA ASP A 307 -2.84 -1.74 35.37
C ASP A 307 -3.74 -2.68 36.19
N ARG A 308 -5.02 -2.34 36.34
CA ARG A 308 -5.98 -3.14 37.11
C ARG A 308 -6.60 -4.23 36.25
N LYS A 309 -6.77 -5.41 36.83
CA LYS A 309 -7.48 -6.51 36.19
C LYS A 309 -8.99 -6.21 36.18
N PRO A 310 -9.65 -6.21 35.01
CA PRO A 310 -11.06 -5.90 34.93
C PRO A 310 -11.91 -6.99 35.62
N LYS A 311 -12.99 -6.56 36.26
CA LYS A 311 -13.96 -7.45 36.91
C LYS A 311 -14.79 -8.22 35.88
N VAL A 312 -15.16 -7.55 34.77
CA VAL A 312 -15.89 -8.14 33.66
C VAL A 312 -14.93 -8.30 32.47
N PRO A 313 -14.84 -9.49 31.84
CA PRO A 313 -13.93 -9.70 30.72
C PRO A 313 -14.15 -8.75 29.53
N SER A 314 -15.40 -8.31 29.29
CA SER A 314 -15.73 -7.36 28.23
C SER A 314 -15.08 -5.98 28.42
N ASP A 315 -14.72 -5.61 29.64
CA ASP A 315 -14.11 -4.31 29.93
C ASP A 315 -12.62 -4.30 29.53
N GLN A 316 -12.02 -5.46 29.24
CA GLN A 316 -10.64 -5.57 28.78
C GLN A 316 -10.45 -4.92 27.40
N ASP A 317 -11.43 -5.06 26.52
CA ASP A 317 -11.38 -4.46 25.18
C ASP A 317 -11.47 -2.93 25.27
N LEU A 318 -12.31 -2.42 26.18
CA LEU A 318 -12.40 -0.99 26.47
C LEU A 318 -11.08 -0.45 27.05
N GLN A 319 -10.45 -1.16 28.00
CA GLN A 319 -9.13 -0.79 28.51
C GLN A 319 -8.09 -0.72 27.38
N ASN A 320 -8.05 -1.72 26.51
CA ASN A 320 -7.09 -1.75 25.39
C ASN A 320 -7.33 -0.59 24.41
N ALA A 321 -8.58 -0.27 24.09
CA ALA A 321 -8.93 0.87 23.24
C ALA A 321 -8.53 2.20 23.87
N CYS A 322 -8.81 2.40 25.17
CA CYS A 322 -8.44 3.61 25.89
C CYS A 322 -6.92 3.75 26.01
N LEU A 323 -6.20 2.64 26.17
CA LEU A 323 -4.74 2.61 26.25
C LEU A 323 -4.10 3.01 24.92
N LEU A 324 -4.62 2.51 23.79
CA LEU A 324 -4.18 2.91 22.46
C LEU A 324 -4.37 4.42 22.23
N GLU A 325 -5.57 4.92 22.51
CA GLU A 325 -5.88 6.36 22.37
C GLU A 325 -4.99 7.21 23.29
N THR A 326 -4.76 6.75 24.52
CA THR A 326 -3.89 7.42 25.49
C THR A 326 -2.47 7.57 24.98
N VAL A 327 -1.87 6.53 24.40
CA VAL A 327 -0.50 6.61 23.86
C VAL A 327 -0.45 7.56 22.67
N ASN A 328 -1.45 7.56 21.79
CA ASN A 328 -1.54 8.48 20.66
C ASN A 328 -1.68 9.95 21.10
N VAL A 329 -2.52 10.22 22.11
CA VAL A 329 -2.67 11.55 22.70
C VAL A 329 -1.36 12.01 23.33
N LEU A 330 -0.69 11.14 24.09
CA LEU A 330 0.60 11.46 24.72
C LEU A 330 1.71 11.71 23.69
N ASP A 331 1.76 10.94 22.59
CA ASP A 331 2.67 11.21 21.46
C ASP A 331 2.45 12.60 20.87
N LEU A 332 1.19 12.93 20.60
CA LEU A 332 0.82 14.23 20.03
C LEU A 332 1.12 15.38 20.98
N ILE A 333 0.84 15.22 22.27
CA ILE A 333 1.18 16.22 23.29
C ILE A 333 2.69 16.50 23.30
N CYS A 334 3.53 15.47 23.21
CA CYS A 334 4.98 15.65 23.14
C CYS A 334 5.45 16.37 21.87
N LYS A 335 4.69 16.30 20.77
CA LYS A 335 4.94 17.12 19.56
C LYS A 335 4.51 18.58 19.74
N ILE A 336 3.45 18.83 20.51
CA ILE A 336 2.94 20.17 20.81
C ILE A 336 3.82 20.89 21.84
N ASP A 337 4.19 20.19 22.92
CA ASP A 337 5.03 20.68 24.01
C ASP A 337 6.18 19.71 24.28
N THR A 338 7.33 20.00 23.69
CA THR A 338 8.56 19.20 23.85
C THR A 338 9.07 19.19 25.30
N GLY A 339 8.66 20.14 26.13
CA GLY A 339 9.01 20.18 27.56
C GLY A 339 8.44 19.00 28.35
N GLN A 340 7.39 18.36 27.84
CA GLN A 340 6.74 17.21 28.50
C GLN A 340 7.39 15.86 28.18
N ILE A 341 8.28 15.81 27.19
CA ILE A 341 8.85 14.55 26.67
C ILE A 341 9.44 13.72 27.82
N SER A 342 10.33 14.28 28.64
CA SER A 342 10.99 13.53 29.73
C SER A 342 10.01 12.90 30.72
N LYS A 343 8.91 13.61 31.06
CA LYS A 343 7.87 13.14 31.97
C LYS A 343 7.06 12.01 31.34
N VAL A 344 6.57 12.23 30.11
CA VAL A 344 5.74 11.25 29.38
C VAL A 344 6.54 10.00 29.01
N PHE A 345 7.80 10.17 28.61
CA PHE A 345 8.66 9.06 28.19
C PHE A 345 8.87 8.02 29.28
N GLN A 346 8.98 8.44 30.55
CA GLN A 346 9.12 7.52 31.68
C GLN A 346 7.89 6.60 31.82
N GLU A 347 6.69 7.16 31.66
CA GLU A 347 5.44 6.39 31.72
C GLU A 347 5.25 5.47 30.51
N ILE A 348 5.58 5.94 29.31
CA ILE A 348 5.54 5.09 28.10
C ILE A 348 6.55 3.95 28.20
N ARG A 349 7.74 4.19 28.78
CA ARG A 349 8.74 3.14 29.01
C ARG A 349 8.26 2.11 30.04
N ARG A 350 7.63 2.55 31.14
CA ARG A 350 6.98 1.67 32.12
C ARG A 350 5.93 0.79 31.45
N LEU A 351 5.10 1.39 30.60
CA LEU A 351 4.08 0.70 29.83
C LEU A 351 4.69 -0.35 28.87
N TYR A 352 5.72 0.03 28.11
CA TYR A 352 6.42 -0.87 27.19
C TYR A 352 6.95 -2.12 27.90
N ASN A 353 7.68 -1.95 29.01
CA ASN A 353 8.28 -3.07 29.75
C ASN A 353 7.23 -4.09 30.25
N ARG A 354 6.00 -3.62 30.50
CA ARG A 354 4.87 -4.48 30.88
C ARG A 354 4.28 -5.19 29.67
N LEU A 355 4.02 -4.46 28.58
CA LEU A 355 3.38 -4.99 27.38
C LEU A 355 4.31 -5.91 26.57
N SER A 356 5.62 -5.71 26.65
CA SER A 356 6.60 -6.52 25.91
C SER A 356 6.59 -8.00 26.28
N GLN A 357 6.01 -8.34 27.43
CA GLN A 357 5.87 -9.71 27.93
C GLN A 357 4.49 -10.33 27.63
N ASP A 358 3.50 -9.51 27.22
CA ASP A 358 2.11 -9.94 27.02
C ASP A 358 1.76 -10.04 25.53
N SER A 359 1.86 -11.25 25.00
CA SER A 359 1.57 -11.53 23.59
C SER A 359 0.12 -11.25 23.17
N SER A 360 -0.83 -11.19 24.12
CA SER A 360 -2.23 -10.90 23.83
C SER A 360 -2.50 -9.43 23.46
N LYS A 361 -1.54 -8.54 23.78
CA LYS A 361 -1.65 -7.09 23.59
C LYS A 361 -0.70 -6.56 22.51
N SER A 362 -0.27 -7.43 21.59
CA SER A 362 0.73 -7.12 20.56
C SER A 362 0.42 -5.85 19.74
N ARG A 363 -0.87 -5.58 19.47
CA ARG A 363 -1.34 -4.39 18.74
C ARG A 363 -1.01 -3.07 19.46
N LEU A 364 -0.95 -3.07 20.79
CA LEU A 364 -0.63 -1.88 21.60
C LEU A 364 0.84 -1.48 21.54
N LEU A 365 1.70 -2.34 20.99
CA LEU A 365 3.11 -2.00 20.82
C LEU A 365 3.29 -0.94 19.73
N LEU A 366 2.49 -0.93 18.66
CA LEU A 366 2.69 0.00 17.53
C LEU A 366 2.59 1.49 17.90
N PRO A 367 1.58 1.94 18.67
CA PRO A 367 1.57 3.31 19.19
C PRO A 367 2.82 3.66 20.01
N ILE A 368 3.37 2.70 20.76
CA ILE A 368 4.61 2.89 21.52
C ILE A 368 5.82 3.00 20.57
N LEU A 369 5.89 2.19 19.52
CA LEU A 369 6.93 2.33 18.50
C LEU A 369 6.86 3.68 17.79
N GLN A 370 5.65 4.16 17.48
CA GLN A 370 5.45 5.49 16.91
C GLN A 370 5.97 6.57 17.86
N PHE A 371 5.61 6.47 19.15
CA PHE A 371 6.12 7.38 20.18
C PHE A 371 7.65 7.36 20.26
N TYR A 372 8.25 6.16 20.25
CA TYR A 372 9.70 6.03 20.27
C TYR A 372 10.38 6.59 19.01
N MET A 373 9.84 6.38 17.81
CA MET A 373 10.38 6.99 16.60
C MET A 373 10.40 8.52 16.69
N ASN A 374 9.32 9.11 17.23
CA ASN A 374 9.19 10.56 17.30
C ASN A 374 10.09 11.19 18.39
N HIS A 375 10.25 10.52 19.54
CA HIS A 375 10.76 11.20 20.75
C HIS A 375 12.04 10.59 21.35
N SER A 376 12.49 9.40 20.94
CA SER A 376 13.64 8.73 21.60
C SER A 376 14.95 9.51 21.47
N LYS A 377 15.15 10.22 20.35
CA LYS A 377 16.34 11.08 20.12
C LYS A 377 16.46 12.17 21.20
N ALA A 378 15.35 12.75 21.65
CA ALA A 378 15.34 13.83 22.64
C ALA A 378 15.78 13.38 24.05
N VAL A 379 15.67 12.10 24.36
CA VAL A 379 16.04 11.51 25.66
C VAL A 379 17.22 10.54 25.56
N LEU A 380 17.90 10.48 24.40
CA LEU A 380 19.01 9.56 24.12
C LEU A 380 18.67 8.09 24.40
N HIS A 381 17.44 7.68 24.12
CA HIS A 381 17.00 6.29 24.22
C HIS A 381 17.21 5.55 22.89
N ASP A 382 17.65 4.30 22.96
CA ASP A 382 17.74 3.40 21.80
C ASP A 382 16.51 2.48 21.73
N PRO A 383 15.60 2.66 20.75
CA PRO A 383 14.39 1.86 20.61
C PRO A 383 14.59 0.52 19.89
N GLN A 384 15.82 0.09 19.61
CA GLN A 384 16.10 -1.11 18.81
C GLN A 384 15.42 -2.39 19.30
N GLU A 385 15.33 -2.61 20.62
CA GLU A 385 14.65 -3.78 21.18
C GLU A 385 13.14 -3.77 20.92
N ALA A 386 12.51 -2.58 20.86
CA ALA A 386 11.09 -2.45 20.53
C ALA A 386 10.86 -2.77 19.04
N TYR A 387 11.73 -2.30 18.14
CA TYR A 387 11.68 -2.65 16.73
C TYR A 387 11.82 -4.15 16.52
N LYS A 388 12.81 -4.76 17.17
CA LYS A 388 13.02 -6.21 17.12
C LYS A 388 11.81 -6.97 17.65
N LEU A 389 11.25 -6.58 18.79
CA LEU A 389 10.06 -7.24 19.33
C LEU A 389 8.93 -7.27 18.31
N VAL A 390 8.65 -6.15 17.63
CA VAL A 390 7.55 -6.08 16.68
C VAL A 390 7.86 -6.75 15.34
N PHE A 391 8.94 -6.35 14.68
CA PHE A 391 9.25 -6.81 13.33
C PHE A 391 9.87 -8.21 13.30
N HIS A 392 10.51 -8.66 14.38
CA HIS A 392 11.03 -10.03 14.47
C HIS A 392 10.03 -10.98 15.15
N VAL A 393 9.59 -10.69 16.37
CA VAL A 393 8.87 -11.69 17.20
C VAL A 393 7.37 -11.66 16.93
N VAL A 394 6.74 -10.49 17.07
CA VAL A 394 5.29 -10.33 16.94
C VAL A 394 4.83 -10.64 15.52
N LEU A 395 5.45 -10.03 14.50
CA LEU A 395 5.06 -10.23 13.11
C LEU A 395 5.20 -11.71 12.71
N SER A 396 6.28 -12.39 13.12
CA SER A 396 6.47 -13.82 12.81
C SER A 396 5.38 -14.72 13.39
N ARG A 397 4.79 -14.33 14.52
CA ARG A 397 3.78 -15.13 15.23
C ARG A 397 2.35 -14.76 14.83
N TYR A 398 2.12 -13.51 14.46
CA TYR A 398 0.79 -12.93 14.29
C TYR A 398 0.55 -12.31 12.91
N TYR A 399 1.31 -12.69 11.88
CA TYR A 399 1.05 -12.28 10.48
C TYR A 399 -0.31 -12.74 9.92
N MET A 400 -1.05 -13.59 10.65
CA MET A 400 -2.43 -13.98 10.33
C MET A 400 -3.49 -13.02 10.89
N ASP A 401 -3.13 -12.21 11.88
CA ASP A 401 -4.06 -11.27 12.52
C ASP A 401 -4.25 -10.06 11.62
N ASN A 402 -5.39 -10.00 10.93
CA ASN A 402 -5.71 -8.94 9.97
C ASN A 402 -5.66 -7.54 10.58
N ALA A 403 -6.06 -7.37 11.84
CA ALA A 403 -6.07 -6.05 12.48
C ALA A 403 -4.65 -5.59 12.81
N LEU A 404 -3.82 -6.49 13.34
CA LEU A 404 -2.42 -6.19 13.62
C LEU A 404 -1.62 -5.92 12.35
N VAL A 405 -1.79 -6.77 11.33
CA VAL A 405 -1.09 -6.65 10.05
C VAL A 405 -1.47 -5.36 9.35
N PHE A 406 -2.75 -5.00 9.35
CA PHE A 406 -3.20 -3.72 8.80
C PHE A 406 -2.47 -2.55 9.47
N ASP A 407 -2.42 -2.53 10.81
CA ASP A 407 -1.74 -1.45 11.52
C ASP A 407 -0.22 -1.46 11.25
N ILE A 408 0.43 -2.62 11.12
CA ILE A 408 1.86 -2.72 10.76
C ILE A 408 2.11 -2.12 9.38
N VAL A 409 1.30 -2.47 8.38
CA VAL A 409 1.45 -1.94 7.01
C VAL A 409 1.21 -0.44 6.99
N MET A 410 0.19 0.07 7.69
CA MET A 410 -0.05 1.50 7.80
C MET A 410 1.09 2.22 8.51
N PHE A 411 1.63 1.64 9.58
CA PHE A 411 2.81 2.17 10.28
C PHE A 411 4.03 2.26 9.35
N LEU A 412 4.30 1.22 8.57
CA LEU A 412 5.40 1.22 7.60
C LEU A 412 5.24 2.35 6.57
N ARG A 413 4.05 2.46 5.96
CA ARG A 413 3.75 3.49 4.95
C ARG A 413 3.87 4.91 5.50
N GLN A 414 3.31 5.16 6.68
CA GLN A 414 3.30 6.49 7.29
C GLN A 414 4.69 6.96 7.75
N ASN A 415 5.65 6.04 7.92
CA ASN A 415 6.98 6.34 8.46
C ASN A 415 8.12 5.96 7.50
N LEU A 416 7.85 5.79 6.19
CA LEU A 416 8.85 5.32 5.22
C LEU A 416 10.18 6.10 5.29
N GLU A 417 10.12 7.43 5.29
CA GLU A 417 11.32 8.29 5.33
C GLU A 417 12.19 8.01 6.57
N ALA A 418 11.58 8.00 7.76
CA ALA A 418 12.27 7.70 9.01
C ALA A 418 12.80 6.26 9.02
N LEU A 419 12.04 5.31 8.51
CA LEU A 419 12.44 3.90 8.46
C LEU A 419 13.64 3.68 7.53
N CYS A 420 13.71 4.38 6.39
CA CYS A 420 14.82 4.31 5.44
C CYS A 420 16.09 4.97 5.97
N HIS A 421 15.98 6.13 6.60
CA HIS A 421 17.16 6.94 6.97
C HIS A 421 17.65 6.71 8.39
N ASP A 422 16.74 6.48 9.35
CA ASP A 422 17.08 6.39 10.77
C ASP A 422 17.14 4.95 11.30
N THR A 423 16.73 3.95 10.52
CA THR A 423 16.65 2.55 10.97
C THR A 423 17.19 1.56 9.95
N LYS A 424 17.35 0.30 10.38
CA LYS A 424 17.64 -0.84 9.49
C LYS A 424 16.45 -1.79 9.34
N ILE A 425 15.26 -1.39 9.78
CA ILE A 425 14.09 -2.28 9.89
C ILE A 425 13.72 -2.85 8.53
N LEU A 426 13.64 -2.00 7.50
CA LEU A 426 13.29 -2.41 6.15
C LEU A 426 14.34 -3.37 5.58
N SER A 427 15.63 -3.04 5.70
CA SER A 427 16.71 -3.89 5.20
C SER A 427 16.88 -5.21 5.96
N THR A 428 16.58 -5.23 7.26
CA THR A 428 16.77 -6.39 8.12
C THR A 428 15.56 -7.30 8.10
N TYR A 429 14.34 -6.77 8.16
CA TYR A 429 13.13 -7.57 8.35
C TYR A 429 12.25 -7.71 7.11
N PHE A 430 12.72 -7.29 5.92
CA PHE A 430 11.93 -7.45 4.69
C PHE A 430 11.39 -8.86 4.46
N PRO A 431 12.10 -9.99 4.74
CA PRO A 431 11.52 -11.31 4.50
C PRO A 431 10.29 -11.56 5.37
N ASN A 432 10.30 -11.07 6.62
CA ASN A 432 9.14 -11.18 7.51
C ASN A 432 8.00 -10.25 7.10
N ILE A 433 8.33 -9.05 6.60
CA ILE A 433 7.34 -8.12 6.02
C ILE A 433 6.66 -8.77 4.81
N PHE A 434 7.40 -9.42 3.91
CA PHE A 434 6.84 -10.14 2.76
C PHE A 434 5.87 -11.28 3.12
N LYS A 435 5.93 -11.84 4.34
CA LYS A 435 4.91 -12.81 4.80
C LYS A 435 3.52 -12.21 4.84
N ILE A 436 3.39 -10.90 5.08
CA ILE A 436 2.11 -10.18 5.02
C ILE A 436 1.51 -10.30 3.62
N LEU A 437 2.32 -10.03 2.60
CA LEU A 437 1.88 -10.12 1.21
C LEU A 437 1.64 -11.57 0.79
N ALA A 438 2.53 -12.49 1.16
CA ALA A 438 2.36 -13.92 0.87
C ALA A 438 1.07 -14.49 1.48
N TRP A 439 0.71 -14.02 2.68
CA TRP A 439 -0.53 -14.44 3.33
C TRP A 439 -1.75 -13.69 2.79
N ASN A 440 -1.69 -12.39 2.52
CA ASN A 440 -2.84 -11.57 2.11
C ASN A 440 -2.58 -10.81 0.79
N PRO A 441 -2.34 -11.52 -0.34
CA PRO A 441 -1.83 -10.90 -1.56
C PRO A 441 -2.80 -9.91 -2.23
N ARG A 442 -4.12 -10.14 -2.13
CA ARG A 442 -5.12 -9.21 -2.70
C ARG A 442 -5.27 -7.92 -1.89
N THR A 443 -5.07 -8.01 -0.59
CA THR A 443 -5.36 -6.91 0.33
C THR A 443 -4.26 -5.87 0.32
N TYR A 444 -3.00 -6.29 0.17
CA TYR A 444 -1.84 -5.43 0.37
C TYR A 444 -0.98 -5.20 -0.88
N LEU A 445 -1.44 -5.58 -2.08
CA LEU A 445 -0.67 -5.39 -3.31
C LEU A 445 -0.31 -3.91 -3.53
N SER A 446 -1.31 -3.02 -3.45
CA SER A 446 -1.13 -1.58 -3.62
C SER A 446 -0.13 -0.99 -2.63
N GLU A 447 -0.18 -1.44 -1.39
CA GLU A 447 0.74 -1.01 -0.33
C GLU A 447 2.15 -1.52 -0.59
N PHE A 448 2.30 -2.75 -1.09
CA PHE A 448 3.63 -3.31 -1.42
C PHE A 448 4.24 -2.69 -2.67
N GLU A 449 3.45 -2.20 -3.63
CA GLU A 449 3.97 -1.39 -4.73
C GLU A 449 4.66 -0.12 -4.22
N GLU A 450 4.10 0.51 -3.17
CA GLU A 450 4.67 1.70 -2.52
C GLU A 450 5.84 1.35 -1.58
N LEU A 451 5.75 0.25 -0.83
CA LEU A 451 6.78 -0.15 0.13
C LEU A 451 8.03 -0.74 -0.54
N LEU A 452 7.89 -1.38 -1.71
CA LEU A 452 8.98 -2.13 -2.35
C LEU A 452 10.23 -1.29 -2.62
N PRO A 453 10.15 -0.09 -3.23
CA PRO A 453 11.33 0.76 -3.41
C PRO A 453 12.05 1.06 -2.11
N ALA A 454 11.33 1.29 -1.01
CA ALA A 454 11.91 1.58 0.30
C ALA A 454 12.57 0.36 0.98
N LEU A 455 12.15 -0.86 0.63
CA LEU A 455 12.79 -2.11 1.08
C LEU A 455 14.11 -2.39 0.34
N MET A 456 14.28 -1.80 -0.85
CA MET A 456 15.43 -1.99 -1.71
C MET A 456 16.59 -1.08 -1.30
N SER A 457 17.77 -1.67 -1.29
CA SER A 457 19.06 -1.01 -1.09
C SER A 457 20.12 -1.79 -1.88
N PRO A 458 21.33 -1.26 -2.07
CA PRO A 458 22.39 -1.98 -2.78
C PRO A 458 22.69 -3.37 -2.19
N SER A 459 22.46 -3.57 -0.89
CA SER A 459 22.69 -4.86 -0.21
C SER A 459 21.47 -5.78 -0.17
N THR A 460 20.26 -5.27 -0.42
CA THR A 460 19.01 -6.07 -0.31
C THR A 460 18.31 -6.32 -1.63
N ALA A 461 18.56 -5.50 -2.67
CA ALA A 461 17.83 -5.56 -3.93
C ALA A 461 17.89 -6.95 -4.60
N LEU A 462 19.06 -7.60 -4.59
CA LEU A 462 19.23 -8.94 -5.16
C LEU A 462 18.48 -10.01 -4.36
N GLU A 463 18.55 -9.97 -3.03
CA GLU A 463 17.79 -10.90 -2.18
C GLU A 463 16.27 -10.69 -2.31
N ILE A 464 15.83 -9.44 -2.50
CA ILE A 464 14.44 -9.11 -2.79
C ILE A 464 13.99 -9.68 -4.13
N LEU A 465 14.83 -9.66 -5.18
CA LEU A 465 14.53 -10.34 -6.45
C LEU A 465 14.23 -11.82 -6.22
N HIS A 466 15.06 -12.51 -5.43
CA HIS A 466 14.81 -13.91 -5.07
C HIS A 466 13.49 -14.06 -4.29
N VAL A 467 13.22 -13.22 -3.30
CA VAL A 467 11.96 -13.25 -2.54
C VAL A 467 10.74 -13.04 -3.43
N LEU A 468 10.80 -12.14 -4.41
CA LEU A 468 9.72 -11.92 -5.36
C LEU A 468 9.50 -13.15 -6.24
N LEU A 469 10.57 -13.70 -6.84
CA LEU A 469 10.46 -14.87 -7.71
C LEU A 469 10.02 -16.14 -6.95
N ASP A 470 10.38 -16.26 -5.67
CA ASP A 470 10.07 -17.39 -4.80
C ASP A 470 8.90 -17.11 -3.84
N LEU A 471 8.14 -16.03 -4.06
CA LEU A 471 6.96 -15.69 -3.26
C LEU A 471 5.89 -16.82 -3.25
N PRO A 472 5.69 -17.58 -4.35
CA PRO A 472 4.88 -18.80 -4.32
C PRO A 472 5.41 -19.84 -3.32
N CYS A 473 6.73 -20.05 -3.27
CA CYS A 473 7.37 -20.99 -2.34
C CYS A 473 7.25 -20.53 -0.88
N MET A 474 7.39 -19.22 -0.61
CA MET A 474 7.10 -18.64 0.70
C MET A 474 5.65 -18.89 1.11
N THR A 475 4.70 -18.66 0.20
CA THR A 475 3.28 -18.90 0.45
C THR A 475 3.00 -20.36 0.80
N ILE A 476 3.59 -21.30 0.05
CA ILE A 476 3.49 -22.74 0.33
C ILE A 476 4.06 -23.07 1.71
N ALA A 477 5.22 -22.51 2.06
CA ALA A 477 5.86 -22.75 3.34
C ALA A 477 5.01 -22.25 4.53
N LEU A 478 4.36 -21.10 4.40
CA LEU A 478 3.43 -20.57 5.41
C LEU A 478 2.18 -21.45 5.52
N GLU A 479 1.59 -21.85 4.39
CA GLU A 479 0.41 -22.73 4.34
C GLU A 479 0.64 -24.06 5.04
N VAL A 480 1.74 -24.77 4.75
CA VAL A 480 2.03 -26.05 5.41
C VAL A 480 2.37 -25.88 6.89
N THR A 481 3.03 -24.77 7.25
CA THR A 481 3.36 -24.45 8.65
C THR A 481 2.09 -24.22 9.47
N GLU A 482 1.10 -23.52 8.91
CA GLU A 482 -0.20 -23.27 9.54
C GLU A 482 -0.98 -24.58 9.71
N ARG A 483 -1.10 -25.38 8.64
CA ARG A 483 -1.82 -26.66 8.66
C ARG A 483 -1.29 -27.64 9.72
N LEU A 484 0.01 -27.63 9.96
CA LEU A 484 0.68 -28.53 10.91
C LEU A 484 0.95 -27.88 12.29
N GLY A 485 0.41 -26.68 12.55
CA GLY A 485 0.54 -25.99 13.83
C GLY A 485 1.99 -25.69 14.24
N GLY A 486 2.90 -25.53 13.28
CA GLY A 486 4.32 -25.25 13.50
C GLY A 486 5.14 -26.38 14.13
N LYS A 487 4.54 -27.53 14.44
CA LYS A 487 5.17 -28.69 15.11
C LYS A 487 5.09 -29.95 14.24
N GLY A 488 5.54 -29.86 13.00
CA GLY A 488 5.79 -31.06 12.21
C GLY A 488 6.98 -31.79 12.82
N GLU A 489 6.75 -32.89 13.55
CA GLU A 489 7.85 -33.75 14.00
C GLU A 489 8.60 -34.25 12.76
N PRO A 490 9.93 -34.11 12.72
CA PRO A 490 10.69 -34.59 11.58
C PRO A 490 10.56 -36.11 11.51
N LEU A 491 10.12 -36.60 10.36
CA LEU A 491 10.23 -38.02 10.04
C LEU A 491 11.73 -38.34 9.94
N GLY A 492 12.13 -39.54 10.39
CA GLY A 492 13.51 -40.02 10.23
C GLY A 492 13.95 -39.99 8.76
N GLN A 493 15.25 -40.07 8.49
CA GLN A 493 15.75 -40.12 7.11
C GLN A 493 15.09 -41.30 6.37
N SER A 494 14.24 -40.97 5.40
CA SER A 494 13.71 -41.91 4.41
C SER A 494 14.48 -41.68 3.12
N ASP A 495 14.95 -42.74 2.48
CA ASP A 495 15.63 -42.64 1.17
C ASP A 495 14.65 -42.35 0.02
N THR A 496 13.34 -42.30 0.30
CA THR A 496 12.29 -42.03 -0.70
C THR A 496 11.98 -40.55 -0.83
N ASP A 497 11.91 -40.06 -2.08
CA ASP A 497 11.45 -38.70 -2.35
C ASP A 497 10.01 -38.47 -1.83
N PRO A 498 9.73 -37.30 -1.23
CA PRO A 498 8.40 -36.98 -0.72
C PRO A 498 7.39 -36.86 -1.86
N THR A 499 6.18 -37.37 -1.61
CA THR A 499 5.07 -37.36 -2.59
C THR A 499 4.11 -36.20 -2.38
N SER A 500 4.23 -35.47 -1.26
CA SER A 500 3.42 -34.30 -0.93
C SER A 500 4.23 -33.22 -0.22
N THR A 501 3.72 -31.99 -0.25
CA THR A 501 4.31 -30.86 0.49
C THR A 501 4.40 -31.14 2.00
N VAL A 502 3.44 -31.87 2.57
CA VAL A 502 3.41 -32.23 4.00
C VAL A 502 4.56 -33.17 4.35
N GLU A 503 4.78 -34.21 3.54
CA GLU A 503 5.92 -35.12 3.69
C GLU A 503 7.24 -34.37 3.52
N ALA A 504 7.33 -33.50 2.50
CA ALA A 504 8.51 -32.66 2.29
C ALA A 504 8.81 -31.76 3.50
N PHE A 505 7.79 -31.18 4.14
CA PHE A 505 7.96 -30.33 5.33
C PHE A 505 8.49 -31.07 6.56
N GLN A 506 8.14 -32.36 6.69
CA GLN A 506 8.63 -33.25 7.75
C GLN A 506 9.97 -33.89 7.40
N HIS A 507 10.38 -33.86 6.13
CA HIS A 507 11.61 -34.46 5.66
C HIS A 507 12.85 -33.60 5.94
N LEU A 508 13.86 -34.18 6.60
CA LEU A 508 15.06 -33.47 7.05
C LEU A 508 15.85 -32.78 5.91
N PHE A 509 15.82 -33.33 4.69
CA PHE A 509 16.51 -32.74 3.54
C PHE A 509 15.87 -31.42 3.06
N TYR A 510 14.53 -31.32 3.11
CA TYR A 510 13.79 -30.16 2.59
C TYR A 510 13.46 -29.14 3.69
N ARG A 511 13.47 -29.55 4.96
CA ARG A 511 13.19 -28.69 6.11
C ARG A 511 13.97 -27.36 6.12
N PRO A 512 15.28 -27.31 5.81
CA PRO A 512 16.02 -26.06 5.76
C PRO A 512 15.46 -25.05 4.75
N MET A 513 14.88 -25.52 3.65
CA MET A 513 14.31 -24.65 2.61
C MET A 513 13.01 -24.00 3.07
N PHE A 514 12.13 -24.76 3.75
CA PHE A 514 10.96 -24.17 4.40
C PHE A 514 11.37 -23.09 5.40
N ASN A 515 12.36 -23.37 6.26
CA ASN A 515 12.88 -22.40 7.22
C ASN A 515 13.47 -21.16 6.52
N PHE A 516 14.18 -21.34 5.40
CA PHE A 516 14.74 -20.25 4.60
C PHE A 516 13.64 -19.35 4.03
N PHE A 517 12.59 -19.92 3.44
CA PHE A 517 11.47 -19.14 2.90
C PHE A 517 10.67 -18.44 4.00
N THR A 518 10.59 -19.01 5.20
CA THR A 518 9.91 -18.40 6.35
C THR A 518 10.86 -17.63 7.28
N ARG A 519 12.09 -17.34 6.86
CA ARG A 519 13.06 -16.61 7.69
C ARG A 519 12.53 -15.24 8.08
N VAL A 520 13.09 -14.71 9.17
CA VAL A 520 12.67 -13.42 9.73
C VAL A 520 13.56 -12.29 9.23
N GLU A 521 14.85 -12.57 9.12
CA GLU A 521 15.87 -11.58 8.78
C GLU A 521 16.46 -11.83 7.38
N GLY A 522 16.75 -10.75 6.67
CA GLY A 522 17.51 -10.74 5.42
C GLY A 522 19.00 -10.95 5.65
N GLY A 523 19.81 -10.71 4.62
CA GLY A 523 21.27 -10.89 4.67
C GLY A 523 21.71 -12.32 4.35
N HIS A 524 20.83 -13.13 3.76
CA HIS A 524 21.12 -14.51 3.33
C HIS A 524 21.16 -14.63 1.80
N GLY A 525 21.41 -13.50 1.12
CA GLY A 525 21.17 -13.23 -0.30
C GLY A 525 22.05 -13.95 -1.32
N ASP A 526 22.19 -15.25 -1.21
CA ASP A 526 22.81 -16.09 -2.23
C ASP A 526 21.85 -17.17 -2.74
N THR A 527 22.21 -17.70 -3.89
CA THR A 527 21.53 -18.69 -4.71
C THR A 527 21.04 -19.90 -3.89
N ILE A 528 19.77 -20.27 -4.06
CA ILE A 528 19.18 -21.40 -3.35
C ILE A 528 19.61 -22.71 -4.01
N ASN A 529 20.67 -23.32 -3.47
CA ASN A 529 21.02 -24.69 -3.78
C ASN A 529 19.80 -25.62 -3.62
N ARG A 530 19.53 -26.48 -4.62
CA ARG A 530 18.46 -27.50 -4.63
C ARG A 530 17.03 -26.98 -4.84
N LEU A 531 16.86 -25.74 -5.28
CA LEU A 531 15.53 -25.17 -5.56
C LEU A 531 14.69 -26.00 -6.55
N ALA A 532 15.32 -26.61 -7.57
CA ALA A 532 14.63 -27.49 -8.51
C ALA A 532 13.99 -28.71 -7.82
N SER A 533 14.73 -29.37 -6.92
CA SER A 533 14.22 -30.50 -6.14
C SER A 533 13.08 -30.08 -5.22
N PHE A 534 13.18 -28.89 -4.60
CA PHE A 534 12.11 -28.35 -3.78
C PHE A 534 10.83 -28.06 -4.58
N HIS A 535 10.95 -27.46 -5.78
CA HIS A 535 9.80 -27.24 -6.66
C HIS A 535 9.08 -28.56 -6.99
N SER A 536 9.83 -29.64 -7.20
CA SER A 536 9.24 -30.97 -7.42
C SER A 536 8.50 -31.48 -6.18
N ALA A 537 9.11 -31.32 -5.00
CA ALA A 537 8.54 -31.79 -3.73
C ALA A 537 7.27 -31.04 -3.29
N VAL A 538 7.07 -29.81 -3.77
CA VAL A 538 5.92 -28.96 -3.39
C VAL A 538 4.93 -28.71 -4.54
N LYS A 539 4.95 -29.57 -5.55
CA LYS A 539 4.13 -29.41 -6.77
C LYS A 539 2.63 -29.55 -6.52
N ASP A 540 2.23 -30.33 -5.51
CA ASP A 540 0.84 -30.54 -5.12
C ASP A 540 0.12 -29.26 -4.67
N MET A 541 0.87 -28.22 -4.26
CA MET A 541 0.32 -26.94 -3.81
C MET A 541 0.14 -25.90 -4.93
N SER A 542 0.48 -26.23 -6.18
CA SER A 542 0.35 -25.34 -7.34
C SER A 542 -1.08 -24.82 -7.56
N GLN A 543 -2.09 -25.63 -7.22
CA GLN A 543 -3.51 -25.27 -7.36
C GLN A 543 -4.10 -24.58 -6.12
N HIS A 544 -3.29 -24.32 -5.09
CA HIS A 544 -3.80 -23.68 -3.88
C HIS A 544 -4.21 -22.22 -4.17
N PRO A 545 -5.43 -21.77 -3.79
CA PRO A 545 -5.93 -20.44 -4.15
C PRO A 545 -4.99 -19.30 -3.75
N ARG A 546 -4.37 -19.39 -2.56
CA ARG A 546 -3.42 -18.37 -2.12
C ARG A 546 -2.14 -18.36 -2.95
N VAL A 547 -1.64 -19.53 -3.34
CA VAL A 547 -0.42 -19.66 -4.16
C VAL A 547 -0.67 -19.10 -5.56
N ILE A 548 -1.83 -19.38 -6.15
CA ILE A 548 -2.25 -18.81 -7.44
C ILE A 548 -2.33 -17.28 -7.36
N VAL A 549 -3.01 -16.74 -6.35
CA VAL A 549 -3.17 -15.29 -6.25
C VAL A 549 -1.85 -14.60 -5.94
N CYS A 550 -1.01 -15.22 -5.12
CA CYS A 550 0.32 -14.72 -4.83
C CYS A 550 1.24 -14.75 -6.06
N SER A 551 1.16 -15.77 -6.92
CA SER A 551 1.93 -15.79 -8.16
C SER A 551 1.49 -14.68 -9.13
N GLN A 552 0.23 -14.26 -9.10
CA GLN A 552 -0.28 -13.13 -9.89
C GLN A 552 0.22 -11.76 -9.42
N THR A 553 0.65 -11.60 -8.16
CA THR A 553 1.20 -10.32 -7.67
C THR A 553 2.66 -10.11 -8.06
N VAL A 554 3.42 -11.19 -8.24
CA VAL A 554 4.86 -11.12 -8.56
C VAL A 554 5.16 -10.32 -9.83
N PRO A 555 4.46 -10.50 -10.97
CA PRO A 555 4.72 -9.70 -12.17
C PRO A 555 4.58 -8.19 -11.97
N VAL A 556 3.65 -7.75 -11.11
CA VAL A 556 3.44 -6.32 -10.81
C VAL A 556 4.65 -5.77 -10.04
N LEU A 557 5.01 -6.45 -8.95
CA LEU A 557 6.12 -6.04 -8.09
C LEU A 557 7.48 -6.17 -8.78
N LEU A 558 7.65 -7.17 -9.64
CA LEU A 558 8.89 -7.36 -10.39
C LEU A 558 9.12 -6.23 -11.39
N ARG A 559 8.05 -5.66 -11.98
CA ARG A 559 8.16 -4.46 -12.82
C ARG A 559 8.63 -3.26 -12.01
N VAL A 560 8.04 -3.02 -10.84
CA VAL A 560 8.48 -1.95 -9.92
C VAL A 560 9.95 -2.14 -9.54
N TRP A 561 10.35 -3.36 -9.19
CA TRP A 561 11.74 -3.70 -8.87
C TRP A 561 12.71 -3.36 -10.01
N PHE A 562 12.36 -3.72 -11.26
CA PHE A 562 13.20 -3.41 -12.42
C PHE A 562 13.27 -1.90 -12.71
N GLU A 563 12.18 -1.16 -12.56
CA GLU A 563 12.22 0.31 -12.73
C GLU A 563 13.21 0.94 -11.74
N VAL A 564 13.14 0.56 -10.46
CA VAL A 564 14.07 1.06 -9.43
C VAL A 564 15.52 0.71 -9.77
N VAL A 565 15.80 -0.54 -10.17
CA VAL A 565 17.17 -0.97 -10.52
C VAL A 565 17.70 -0.27 -11.77
N LEU A 566 16.87 -0.03 -12.78
CA LEU A 566 17.30 0.64 -14.01
C LEU A 566 17.52 2.14 -13.80
N GLU A 567 16.76 2.75 -12.89
CA GLU A 567 16.87 4.16 -12.53
C GLU A 567 18.07 4.42 -11.61
N GLU A 568 18.17 3.69 -10.50
CA GLU A 568 19.13 3.94 -9.41
C GLU A 568 20.31 2.96 -9.33
N GLY A 569 20.28 1.86 -10.08
CA GLY A 569 21.32 0.83 -10.04
C GLY A 569 22.69 1.29 -10.56
N THR A 570 23.74 0.60 -10.13
CA THR A 570 25.11 0.79 -10.60
C THR A 570 25.52 -0.30 -11.58
N THR A 571 26.58 -0.04 -12.36
CA THR A 571 27.18 -1.06 -13.23
C THR A 571 27.62 -2.29 -12.43
N ASP A 572 28.26 -2.09 -11.27
CA ASP A 572 28.65 -3.19 -10.38
C ASP A 572 27.45 -4.06 -9.99
N PHE A 573 26.33 -3.44 -9.59
CA PHE A 573 25.12 -4.19 -9.26
C PHE A 573 24.56 -4.93 -10.47
N ALA A 574 24.54 -4.29 -11.65
CA ALA A 574 24.07 -4.91 -12.89
C ALA A 574 24.93 -6.12 -13.31
N ALA A 575 26.25 -6.07 -13.07
CA ALA A 575 27.16 -7.19 -13.28
C ALA A 575 26.81 -8.37 -12.38
N HIS A 576 26.57 -8.15 -11.08
CA HIS A 576 26.11 -9.21 -10.16
C HIS A 576 24.70 -9.72 -10.49
N LEU A 577 23.83 -8.86 -11.01
CA LEU A 577 22.46 -9.21 -11.36
C LEU A 577 22.42 -10.14 -12.58
N LEU A 578 23.26 -9.93 -13.59
CA LEU A 578 23.16 -10.64 -14.85
C LEU A 578 23.26 -12.17 -14.69
N PRO A 579 24.26 -12.75 -14.01
CA PRO A 579 24.33 -14.19 -13.78
C PRO A 579 23.08 -14.74 -13.07
N VAL A 580 22.53 -13.99 -12.12
CA VAL A 580 21.29 -14.35 -11.43
C VAL A 580 20.11 -14.39 -12.42
N LEU A 581 19.99 -13.43 -13.34
CA LEU A 581 18.96 -13.48 -14.37
C LEU A 581 19.13 -14.69 -15.31
N LEU A 582 20.37 -15.02 -15.69
CA LEU A 582 20.67 -16.17 -16.54
C LEU A 582 20.20 -17.47 -15.89
N GLU A 583 20.52 -17.68 -14.60
CA GLU A 583 20.10 -18.87 -13.85
C GLU A 583 18.58 -18.89 -13.61
N ARG A 584 18.04 -17.80 -13.05
CA ARG A 584 16.63 -17.73 -12.64
C ARG A 584 15.66 -17.80 -13.82
N SER A 585 16.11 -17.47 -15.04
CA SER A 585 15.32 -17.66 -16.27
C SER A 585 14.87 -19.12 -16.47
N ALA A 586 15.63 -20.11 -15.99
CA ALA A 586 15.27 -21.53 -16.04
C ALA A 586 14.53 -22.02 -14.80
N LEU A 587 14.81 -21.41 -13.64
CA LEU A 587 14.53 -22.00 -12.33
C LEU A 587 13.29 -21.41 -11.66
N LEU A 588 12.16 -21.37 -12.35
CA LEU A 588 10.91 -20.81 -11.81
C LEU A 588 9.97 -21.92 -11.28
N TYR A 589 9.16 -21.60 -10.25
CA TYR A 589 8.13 -22.50 -9.73
C TYR A 589 7.16 -22.91 -10.85
N ASP A 590 6.74 -24.18 -10.86
CA ASP A 590 6.04 -24.82 -11.98
C ASP A 590 4.55 -24.42 -12.08
N MET A 591 4.32 -23.21 -12.57
CA MET A 591 2.99 -22.61 -12.81
C MET A 591 2.99 -21.95 -14.20
N PRO A 592 2.16 -22.41 -15.17
CA PRO A 592 2.26 -21.97 -16.57
C PRO A 592 2.14 -20.45 -16.77
N ASP A 593 1.09 -19.82 -16.22
CA ASP A 593 0.84 -18.39 -16.40
C ASP A 593 1.95 -17.56 -15.73
N PHE A 594 2.31 -17.93 -14.50
CA PHE A 594 3.41 -17.33 -13.75
C PHE A 594 4.74 -17.41 -14.52
N LYS A 595 5.12 -18.59 -15.01
CA LYS A 595 6.35 -18.77 -15.80
C LYS A 595 6.34 -17.89 -17.05
N THR A 596 5.21 -17.82 -17.74
CA THR A 596 5.08 -17.05 -18.98
C THR A 596 5.27 -15.56 -18.71
N ASP A 597 4.58 -15.01 -17.70
CA ASP A 597 4.70 -13.59 -17.36
C ASP A 597 6.09 -13.20 -16.85
N ILE A 598 6.68 -14.02 -15.98
CA ILE A 598 8.03 -13.76 -15.46
C ILE A 598 9.06 -13.83 -16.59
N LYS A 599 9.02 -14.87 -17.44
CA LYS A 599 9.96 -14.97 -18.58
C LYS A 599 9.86 -13.79 -19.53
N ARG A 600 8.65 -13.30 -19.78
CA ARG A 600 8.42 -12.09 -20.57
C ARG A 600 9.06 -10.87 -19.91
N ILE A 601 8.84 -10.66 -18.61
CA ILE A 601 9.45 -9.55 -17.85
C ILE A 601 10.98 -9.63 -17.87
N LEU A 602 11.57 -10.81 -17.64
CA LEU A 602 13.02 -11.01 -17.68
C LEU A 602 13.57 -10.71 -19.10
N SER A 603 12.87 -11.16 -20.14
CA SER A 603 13.26 -10.94 -21.53
C SER A 603 13.19 -9.46 -21.94
N GLU A 604 12.12 -8.75 -21.55
CA GLU A 604 11.97 -7.31 -21.76
C GLU A 604 13.09 -6.52 -21.05
N ASN A 605 13.38 -6.88 -19.79
CA ASN A 605 14.29 -6.10 -18.96
C ASN A 605 15.77 -6.42 -19.17
N VAL A 606 16.16 -7.60 -19.66
CA VAL A 606 17.57 -7.85 -20.01
C VAL A 606 18.04 -6.91 -21.14
N VAL A 607 17.17 -6.59 -22.09
CA VAL A 607 17.46 -5.60 -23.14
C VAL A 607 17.64 -4.21 -22.55
N ARG A 608 16.76 -3.81 -21.63
CA ARG A 608 16.86 -2.52 -20.92
C ARG A 608 18.13 -2.44 -20.06
N LEU A 609 18.51 -3.55 -19.42
CA LEU A 609 19.71 -3.67 -18.61
C LEU A 609 20.96 -3.40 -19.43
N PHE A 610 21.15 -4.10 -20.56
CA PHE A 610 22.29 -3.85 -21.46
C PHE A 610 22.27 -2.46 -22.07
N LYS A 611 21.09 -1.91 -22.38
CA LYS A 611 20.99 -0.52 -22.86
C LYS A 611 21.45 0.49 -21.84
N ARG A 612 21.16 0.25 -20.55
CA ARG A 612 21.53 1.14 -19.45
C ARG A 612 22.99 0.96 -19.01
N PHE A 613 23.45 -0.28 -18.94
CA PHE A 613 24.78 -0.67 -18.45
C PHE A 613 25.50 -1.55 -19.47
N PRO A 614 25.91 -1.02 -20.63
CA PRO A 614 26.51 -1.85 -21.68
C PRO A 614 27.86 -2.45 -21.29
N GLN A 615 28.54 -1.89 -20.27
CA GLN A 615 29.83 -2.37 -19.77
C GLN A 615 29.76 -3.79 -19.18
N ILE A 616 28.59 -4.20 -18.68
CA ILE A 616 28.41 -5.54 -18.08
C ILE A 616 28.69 -6.67 -19.06
N LEU A 617 28.61 -6.38 -20.37
CA LEU A 617 28.94 -7.36 -21.41
C LEU A 617 30.41 -7.81 -21.35
N VAL A 618 31.31 -6.87 -21.03
CA VAL A 618 32.74 -7.13 -20.89
C VAL A 618 33.05 -7.72 -19.51
N GLU A 619 32.38 -7.23 -18.47
CA GLU A 619 32.57 -7.70 -17.08
C GLU A 619 32.14 -9.15 -16.90
N GLU A 620 30.96 -9.51 -17.40
CA GLU A 620 30.38 -10.85 -17.27
C GLU A 620 30.57 -11.69 -18.54
N GLN A 621 31.68 -11.50 -19.25
CA GLN A 621 31.96 -12.16 -20.52
C GLN A 621 31.83 -13.70 -20.41
N THR A 622 32.38 -14.30 -19.35
CA THR A 622 32.40 -15.76 -19.17
C THR A 622 31.00 -16.31 -18.97
N GLU A 623 30.21 -15.69 -18.09
CA GLU A 623 28.84 -16.11 -17.79
C GLU A 623 27.94 -16.00 -19.03
N ILE A 624 28.10 -14.93 -19.81
CA ILE A 624 27.37 -14.76 -21.07
C ILE A 624 27.77 -15.85 -22.08
N GLN A 625 29.07 -16.13 -22.23
CA GLN A 625 29.57 -17.15 -23.16
C GLN A 625 29.09 -18.54 -22.78
N ASP A 626 29.19 -18.91 -21.50
CA ASP A 626 28.74 -20.22 -21.00
C ASP A 626 27.24 -20.39 -21.20
N PHE A 627 26.46 -19.32 -21.01
CA PHE A 627 25.02 -19.33 -21.28
C PHE A 627 24.69 -19.52 -22.77
N ILE A 628 25.27 -18.71 -23.66
CA ILE A 628 24.91 -18.74 -25.08
C ILE A 628 25.46 -19.96 -25.82
N THR A 629 26.54 -20.58 -25.34
CA THR A 629 27.15 -21.74 -26.02
C THR A 629 26.22 -22.97 -26.02
N SER A 630 25.31 -23.09 -25.04
CA SER A 630 24.46 -24.26 -24.91
C SER A 630 23.06 -24.07 -25.50
N VAL A 631 22.71 -24.88 -26.52
CA VAL A 631 21.35 -24.97 -27.07
C VAL A 631 20.29 -25.41 -26.05
N SER A 632 20.68 -26.07 -24.94
CA SER A 632 19.75 -26.37 -23.84
C SER A 632 19.21 -25.10 -23.17
N ASN A 633 19.88 -23.97 -23.34
CA ASN A 633 19.44 -22.68 -22.80
C ASN A 633 18.35 -21.99 -23.63
N ILE A 634 17.99 -22.54 -24.79
CA ILE A 634 16.97 -22.00 -25.67
C ILE A 634 15.57 -22.47 -25.28
N THR A 635 15.41 -23.76 -24.97
CA THR A 635 14.09 -24.38 -24.76
C THR A 635 13.31 -23.70 -23.63
N GLY A 636 12.17 -23.10 -23.99
CA GLY A 636 11.31 -22.36 -23.06
C GLY A 636 11.89 -21.02 -22.60
N ARG A 637 12.96 -20.53 -23.21
CA ARG A 637 13.63 -19.24 -22.93
C ARG A 637 14.05 -18.55 -24.23
N GLU A 638 13.31 -18.80 -25.31
CA GLU A 638 13.70 -18.45 -26.68
C GLU A 638 13.93 -16.94 -26.83
N GLU A 639 13.03 -16.12 -26.26
CA GLU A 639 13.14 -14.66 -26.33
C GLU A 639 14.29 -14.12 -25.48
N PHE A 640 14.44 -14.63 -24.25
CA PHE A 640 15.55 -14.25 -23.37
C PHE A 640 16.90 -14.58 -24.00
N PHE A 641 17.05 -15.80 -24.54
CA PHE A 641 18.25 -16.25 -25.24
C PHE A 641 18.54 -15.39 -26.48
N ALA A 642 17.51 -15.14 -27.30
CA ALA A 642 17.62 -14.25 -28.46
C ALA A 642 18.12 -12.85 -28.07
N ASN A 643 17.61 -12.31 -26.96
CA ASN A 643 18.00 -10.99 -26.45
C ASN A 643 19.45 -10.97 -25.93
N MET A 644 19.94 -12.07 -25.35
CA MET A 644 21.36 -12.21 -24.99
C MET A 644 22.28 -12.21 -26.22
N VAL A 645 21.95 -13.00 -27.24
CA VAL A 645 22.72 -13.02 -28.51
C VAL A 645 22.66 -11.66 -29.21
N TRP A 646 21.49 -11.00 -29.18
CA TRP A 646 21.33 -9.65 -29.71
C TRP A 646 22.22 -8.65 -28.94
N ALA A 647 22.27 -8.71 -27.62
CA ALA A 647 23.09 -7.84 -26.80
C ALA A 647 24.60 -8.00 -27.11
N VAL A 648 25.07 -9.22 -27.35
CA VAL A 648 26.44 -9.47 -27.84
C VAL A 648 26.68 -8.79 -29.19
N GLY A 649 25.76 -8.97 -30.13
CA GLY A 649 25.82 -8.30 -31.43
C GLY A 649 25.80 -6.78 -31.31
N GLU A 650 25.02 -6.22 -30.39
CA GLU A 650 24.83 -4.77 -30.24
C GLU A 650 26.00 -4.12 -29.50
N TYR A 651 26.34 -4.59 -28.30
CA TYR A 651 27.19 -3.87 -27.35
C TYR A 651 28.65 -4.32 -27.29
N CYS A 652 29.03 -5.43 -27.95
CA CYS A 652 30.44 -5.87 -28.02
C CYS A 652 31.26 -4.96 -28.94
N SER A 653 31.62 -3.77 -28.44
CA SER A 653 32.33 -2.72 -29.16
C SER A 653 33.08 -1.81 -28.19
N SER A 654 34.24 -1.29 -28.59
CA SER A 654 34.98 -0.28 -27.84
C SER A 654 34.23 1.04 -27.67
N THR A 655 33.17 1.27 -28.44
CA THR A 655 32.29 2.45 -28.29
C THR A 655 31.48 2.45 -26.99
N HIS A 656 31.30 1.28 -26.38
CA HIS A 656 30.51 1.13 -25.16
C HIS A 656 31.36 0.86 -23.92
N ASP A 657 32.54 0.25 -24.10
CA ASP A 657 33.51 -0.02 -23.05
C ASP A 657 34.93 -0.07 -23.65
N ASP A 658 35.83 0.78 -23.16
CA ASP A 658 37.22 0.87 -23.65
C ASP A 658 38.01 -0.44 -23.47
N ARG A 659 37.59 -1.30 -22.53
CA ARG A 659 38.20 -2.62 -22.32
C ARG A 659 37.85 -3.60 -23.44
N CYS A 660 36.81 -3.33 -24.23
CA CYS A 660 36.39 -4.17 -25.34
C CYS A 660 37.40 -4.10 -26.50
N ASN A 661 38.28 -5.11 -26.57
CA ASN A 661 39.30 -5.23 -27.60
C ASN A 661 38.97 -6.31 -28.66
N THR A 662 39.82 -6.44 -29.66
CA THR A 662 39.65 -7.42 -30.74
C THR A 662 39.62 -8.87 -30.24
N ASP A 663 40.28 -9.19 -29.13
CA ASP A 663 40.30 -10.55 -28.58
C ASP A 663 38.94 -10.92 -27.98
N ILE A 664 38.28 -9.98 -27.30
CA ILE A 664 36.92 -10.19 -26.78
C ILE A 664 35.93 -10.39 -27.92
N ILE A 665 36.01 -9.57 -28.97
CA ILE A 665 35.18 -9.71 -30.19
C ILE A 665 35.40 -11.08 -30.82
N LYS A 666 36.66 -11.51 -30.97
CA LYS A 666 37.03 -12.83 -31.51
C LYS A 666 36.45 -13.97 -30.67
N ARG A 667 36.54 -13.90 -29.33
CA ARG A 667 35.98 -14.93 -28.45
C ARG A 667 34.46 -15.05 -28.58
N PHE A 668 33.72 -13.95 -28.58
CA PHE A 668 32.27 -14.01 -28.80
C PHE A 668 31.92 -14.54 -30.20
N PHE A 669 32.69 -14.16 -31.22
CA PHE A 669 32.51 -14.72 -32.56
C PHE A 669 32.74 -16.24 -32.58
N ASP A 670 33.81 -16.70 -31.92
CA ASP A 670 34.16 -18.11 -31.81
C ASP A 670 33.10 -18.92 -31.02
N THR A 671 32.35 -18.27 -30.14
CA THR A 671 31.17 -18.87 -29.48
C THR A 671 29.96 -18.92 -30.42
N LEU A 672 29.64 -17.82 -31.10
CA LEU A 672 28.42 -17.70 -31.91
C LEU A 672 28.47 -18.48 -33.23
N GLU A 673 29.64 -18.62 -33.87
CA GLU A 673 29.79 -19.35 -35.13
C GLU A 673 29.36 -20.84 -35.01
N PRO A 674 29.91 -21.65 -34.08
CA PRO A 674 29.50 -23.04 -33.93
C PRO A 674 28.03 -23.18 -33.56
N LEU A 675 27.52 -22.33 -32.67
CA LEU A 675 26.11 -22.29 -32.28
C LEU A 675 25.20 -22.03 -33.50
N THR A 676 25.61 -21.16 -34.41
CA THR A 676 24.86 -20.85 -35.63
C THR A 676 24.75 -22.07 -36.55
N TYR A 677 25.83 -22.84 -36.69
CA TYR A 677 25.79 -24.09 -37.45
C TYR A 677 24.91 -25.15 -36.78
N GLU A 678 25.02 -25.30 -35.46
CA GLU A 678 24.22 -26.27 -34.70
C GLU A 678 22.72 -25.96 -34.82
N MET A 679 22.33 -24.69 -34.61
CA MET A 679 20.95 -24.25 -34.74
C MET A 679 20.38 -24.45 -36.15
N SER A 680 21.16 -24.09 -37.17
CA SER A 680 20.76 -24.32 -38.57
C SER A 680 20.60 -25.81 -38.87
N ALA A 681 21.49 -26.67 -38.36
CA ALA A 681 21.39 -28.12 -38.53
C ALA A 681 20.19 -28.74 -37.78
N MET A 682 19.88 -28.27 -36.56
CA MET A 682 18.72 -28.73 -35.79
C MET A 682 17.41 -28.46 -36.53
N VAL A 683 17.30 -27.28 -37.15
CA VAL A 683 16.18 -26.91 -38.03
C VAL A 683 16.11 -27.87 -39.22
N SER A 684 17.22 -28.08 -39.94
CA SER A 684 17.26 -28.97 -41.10
C SER A 684 16.88 -30.42 -40.77
N MET A 685 17.16 -30.88 -39.54
CA MET A 685 16.82 -32.22 -39.05
C MET A 685 15.42 -32.34 -38.43
N GLY A 686 14.61 -31.27 -38.41
CA GLY A 686 13.27 -31.28 -37.82
C GLY A 686 13.24 -31.54 -36.31
N ARG A 687 14.32 -31.23 -35.58
CA ARG A 687 14.44 -31.45 -34.13
C ARG A 687 13.96 -30.26 -33.29
N VAL A 688 13.16 -29.39 -33.89
CA VAL A 688 12.76 -28.10 -33.34
C VAL A 688 11.29 -28.15 -32.89
N THR A 689 11.04 -27.75 -31.65
CA THR A 689 9.69 -27.71 -31.05
C THR A 689 8.88 -26.48 -31.48
N CYS A 690 9.53 -25.35 -31.79
CA CYS A 690 8.91 -24.10 -32.23
C CYS A 690 9.68 -23.49 -33.42
N PRO A 691 9.28 -23.77 -34.68
CA PRO A 691 10.02 -23.34 -35.87
C PRO A 691 10.21 -21.83 -36.01
N GLU A 692 9.18 -21.03 -35.72
CA GLU A 692 9.21 -19.56 -35.82
C GLU A 692 10.22 -18.93 -34.84
N GLY A 693 10.21 -19.38 -33.58
CA GLY A 693 11.15 -18.90 -32.55
C GLY A 693 12.60 -19.23 -32.90
N HIS A 694 12.86 -20.41 -33.47
CA HIS A 694 14.20 -20.82 -33.87
C HIS A 694 14.69 -20.05 -35.10
N ALA A 695 13.82 -19.77 -36.08
CA ALA A 695 14.15 -18.92 -37.21
C ALA A 695 14.52 -17.49 -36.77
N LYS A 696 13.78 -16.92 -35.80
CA LYS A 696 14.12 -15.61 -35.20
C LYS A 696 15.52 -15.64 -34.58
N ILE A 697 15.86 -16.68 -33.82
CA ILE A 697 17.19 -16.83 -33.20
C ILE A 697 18.29 -16.94 -34.27
N ILE A 698 18.10 -17.72 -35.34
CA ILE A 698 19.07 -17.83 -36.45
C ILE A 698 19.27 -16.47 -37.12
N SER A 699 18.19 -15.72 -37.37
CA SER A 699 18.28 -14.37 -37.93
C SER A 699 19.09 -13.42 -37.06
N ILE A 700 18.90 -13.49 -35.74
CA ILE A 700 19.66 -12.70 -34.76
C ILE A 700 21.13 -13.13 -34.72
N LEU A 701 21.42 -14.43 -34.72
CA LEU A 701 22.78 -14.98 -34.79
C LEU A 701 23.53 -14.50 -36.03
N MET A 702 22.91 -14.59 -37.22
CA MET A 702 23.49 -14.08 -38.46
C MET A 702 23.80 -12.58 -38.37
N SER A 703 22.88 -11.81 -37.76
CA SER A 703 23.04 -10.37 -37.57
C SER A 703 24.19 -10.05 -36.59
N SER A 704 24.29 -10.79 -35.48
CA SER A 704 25.35 -10.62 -34.49
C SER A 704 26.73 -10.99 -35.07
N ILE A 705 26.84 -12.10 -35.81
CA ILE A 705 28.07 -12.49 -36.53
C ILE A 705 28.51 -11.41 -37.52
N ALA A 706 27.57 -10.84 -38.28
CA ALA A 706 27.87 -9.76 -39.22
C ALA A 706 28.33 -8.49 -38.49
N LYS A 707 27.69 -8.12 -37.37
CA LYS A 707 28.10 -6.97 -36.55
C LYS A 707 29.51 -7.15 -35.98
N LEU A 708 29.79 -8.29 -35.33
CA LEU A 708 31.12 -8.57 -34.77
C LEU A 708 32.22 -8.56 -35.84
N SER A 709 31.98 -9.19 -36.99
CA SER A 709 32.96 -9.21 -38.08
C SER A 709 33.18 -7.84 -38.74
N SER A 710 32.17 -6.98 -38.77
CA SER A 710 32.34 -5.60 -39.24
C SER A 710 33.21 -4.74 -38.30
N ARG A 711 33.30 -5.11 -37.02
CA ARG A 711 34.18 -4.47 -36.01
C ARG A 711 35.59 -5.06 -36.00
N CYS A 712 35.78 -6.30 -36.47
CA CYS A 712 37.07 -6.97 -36.59
C CYS A 712 37.20 -7.63 -37.97
N GLN A 713 37.85 -6.92 -38.91
CA GLN A 713 37.89 -7.30 -40.33
C GLN A 713 38.52 -8.69 -40.58
N ASP A 714 39.41 -9.15 -39.71
CA ASP A 714 40.00 -10.51 -39.75
C ASP A 714 38.92 -11.62 -39.77
N LEU A 715 37.74 -11.34 -39.21
CA LEU A 715 36.63 -12.30 -39.09
C LEU A 715 35.71 -12.33 -40.31
N ILE A 716 35.79 -11.34 -41.22
CA ILE A 716 34.89 -11.23 -42.38
C ILE A 716 34.86 -12.50 -43.25
N PRO A 717 36.01 -13.12 -43.61
CA PRO A 717 35.98 -14.35 -44.42
C PRO A 717 35.23 -15.50 -43.75
N ARG A 718 35.39 -15.65 -42.42
CA ARG A 718 34.68 -16.66 -41.62
C ARG A 718 33.19 -16.35 -41.55
N ALA A 719 32.83 -15.08 -41.33
CA ALA A 719 31.43 -14.65 -41.30
C ALA A 719 30.71 -14.93 -42.63
N VAL A 720 31.33 -14.57 -43.76
CA VAL A 720 30.77 -14.84 -45.10
C VAL A 720 30.57 -16.33 -45.33
N LEU A 721 31.54 -17.18 -44.94
CA LEU A 721 31.44 -18.63 -45.04
C LEU A 721 30.29 -19.18 -44.18
N CYS A 722 30.18 -18.72 -42.93
CA CYS A 722 29.14 -19.12 -41.99
C CYS A 722 27.75 -18.79 -42.54
N LEU A 723 27.52 -17.54 -42.94
CA LEU A 723 26.26 -17.08 -43.52
C LEU A 723 25.88 -17.85 -44.80
N SER A 724 26.85 -18.07 -45.70
CA SER A 724 26.63 -18.81 -46.94
C SER A 724 26.22 -20.26 -46.69
N LYS A 725 26.84 -20.92 -45.71
CA LYS A 725 26.48 -22.29 -45.31
C LYS A 725 25.10 -22.37 -44.69
N VAL A 726 24.72 -21.42 -43.83
CA VAL A 726 23.35 -21.35 -43.28
C VAL A 726 22.36 -21.24 -44.43
N SER A 727 22.59 -20.32 -45.39
CA SER A 727 21.71 -20.18 -46.56
C SER A 727 21.58 -21.48 -47.37
N GLN A 728 22.68 -22.18 -47.62
CA GLN A 728 22.66 -23.46 -48.33
C GLN A 728 21.89 -24.55 -47.57
N GLN A 729 22.06 -24.64 -46.26
CA GLN A 729 21.35 -25.61 -45.42
C GLN A 729 19.85 -25.32 -45.34
N GLN A 730 19.47 -24.04 -45.30
CA GLN A 730 18.07 -23.64 -45.36
C GLN A 730 17.46 -24.00 -46.71
N GLN A 731 18.12 -23.72 -47.85
CA GLN A 731 17.65 -24.09 -49.19
C GLN A 731 17.46 -25.61 -49.40
N GLN A 732 18.26 -26.42 -48.72
CA GLN A 732 18.18 -27.89 -48.80
C GLN A 732 17.12 -28.48 -47.86
N CYS A 733 16.59 -27.71 -46.91
CA CYS A 733 15.55 -28.15 -45.99
C CYS A 733 14.17 -27.97 -46.62
N GLY A 734 13.41 -29.06 -46.79
CA GLY A 734 12.04 -29.04 -47.30
C GLY A 734 10.95 -29.07 -46.21
N ALA A 735 11.31 -28.82 -44.94
CA ALA A 735 10.47 -29.08 -43.78
C ALA A 735 9.98 -27.81 -43.03
N GLN A 736 10.35 -26.61 -43.48
CA GLN A 736 9.91 -25.33 -42.89
C GLN A 736 8.88 -24.62 -43.78
N ASP A 737 8.20 -23.63 -43.20
CA ASP A 737 7.40 -22.67 -43.94
C ASP A 737 8.28 -21.97 -45.00
N PRO A 738 7.92 -22.04 -46.30
CA PRO A 738 8.70 -21.44 -47.37
C PRO A 738 8.91 -19.94 -47.19
N GLU A 739 7.97 -19.20 -46.56
CA GLU A 739 8.16 -17.77 -46.30
C GLU A 739 9.29 -17.50 -45.30
N ILE A 740 9.37 -18.32 -44.25
CA ILE A 740 10.42 -18.22 -43.23
C ILE A 740 11.78 -18.59 -43.82
N GLN A 741 11.81 -19.65 -44.64
CA GLN A 741 13.00 -20.11 -45.34
C GLN A 741 13.55 -19.03 -46.28
N ASP A 742 12.68 -18.44 -47.11
CA ASP A 742 13.06 -17.35 -48.03
C ASP A 742 13.53 -16.10 -47.28
N ALA A 743 12.90 -15.76 -46.15
CA ALA A 743 13.32 -14.64 -45.32
C ALA A 743 14.75 -14.85 -44.75
N LEU A 744 15.07 -16.06 -44.27
CA LEU A 744 16.41 -16.37 -43.74
C LEU A 744 17.48 -16.38 -44.84
N VAL A 745 17.18 -16.98 -45.99
CA VAL A 745 18.08 -17.00 -47.16
C VAL A 745 18.34 -15.58 -47.66
N SER A 746 17.29 -14.78 -47.82
CA SER A 746 17.38 -13.38 -48.23
C SER A 746 18.20 -12.55 -47.24
N ARG A 747 17.93 -12.70 -45.93
CA ARG A 747 18.71 -12.05 -44.85
C ARG A 747 20.19 -12.40 -44.94
N SER A 748 20.51 -13.69 -45.11
CA SER A 748 21.90 -14.16 -45.23
C SER A 748 22.60 -13.52 -46.44
N GLN A 749 21.97 -13.55 -47.62
CA GLN A 749 22.54 -12.99 -48.84
C GLN A 749 22.78 -11.47 -48.71
N HIS A 750 21.85 -10.73 -48.09
CA HIS A 750 22.03 -9.31 -47.82
C HIS A 750 23.23 -9.02 -46.91
N LEU A 751 23.41 -9.81 -45.85
CA LEU A 751 24.55 -9.66 -44.94
C LEU A 751 25.87 -10.04 -45.62
N VAL A 752 25.89 -11.11 -46.42
CA VAL A 752 27.07 -11.50 -47.23
C VAL A 752 27.48 -10.37 -48.18
N ASN A 753 26.52 -9.83 -48.95
CA ASN A 753 26.77 -8.74 -49.88
C ASN A 753 27.26 -7.47 -49.16
N LEU A 754 26.72 -7.18 -47.98
CA LEU A 754 27.15 -6.03 -47.18
C LEU A 754 28.59 -6.18 -46.70
N LEU A 755 28.96 -7.36 -46.18
CA LEU A 755 30.31 -7.66 -45.67
C LEU A 755 31.39 -7.68 -46.75
N GLN A 756 31.02 -7.80 -48.03
CA GLN A 756 31.96 -7.63 -49.16
C GLN A 756 32.49 -6.19 -49.27
N ILE A 757 31.86 -5.22 -48.61
CA ILE A 757 32.28 -3.81 -48.58
C ILE A 757 32.55 -3.41 -47.11
N PRO A 758 33.73 -3.74 -46.53
CA PRO A 758 33.97 -3.67 -45.08
C PRO A 758 33.72 -2.30 -44.46
N ASN A 759 34.16 -1.22 -45.11
CA ASN A 759 33.98 0.15 -44.60
C ASN A 759 32.49 0.54 -44.55
N PHE A 760 31.71 0.10 -45.54
CA PHE A 760 30.27 0.38 -45.57
C PHE A 760 29.52 -0.51 -44.57
N ALA A 761 29.90 -1.78 -44.45
CA ALA A 761 29.36 -2.69 -43.45
C ALA A 761 29.54 -2.16 -42.03
N ALA A 762 30.73 -1.64 -41.69
CA ALA A 762 31.01 -1.08 -40.37
C ALA A 762 30.05 0.06 -40.00
N VAL A 763 29.72 0.95 -40.95
CA VAL A 763 28.81 2.08 -40.75
C VAL A 763 27.34 1.65 -40.69
N VAL A 764 26.92 0.73 -41.57
CA VAL A 764 25.51 0.30 -41.65
C VAL A 764 25.13 -0.62 -40.49
N LEU A 765 26.03 -1.52 -40.09
CA LEU A 765 25.77 -2.49 -39.02
C LEU A 765 26.03 -1.91 -37.63
N ASN A 766 26.83 -0.84 -37.53
CA ASN A 766 27.13 -0.13 -36.28
C ASN A 766 26.91 1.38 -36.46
N PRO A 767 25.65 1.81 -36.67
CA PRO A 767 25.36 3.22 -36.83
C PRO A 767 25.77 4.00 -35.57
N SER A 768 26.43 5.14 -35.74
CA SER A 768 26.70 6.06 -34.63
C SER A 768 25.37 6.52 -34.01
N PRO A 769 25.28 6.67 -32.67
CA PRO A 769 24.08 7.22 -32.03
C PRO A 769 23.71 8.62 -32.56
N GLU A 770 24.68 9.36 -33.12
CA GLU A 770 24.47 10.65 -33.78
C GLU A 770 23.63 10.59 -35.07
N ILE A 771 23.43 9.40 -35.65
CA ILE A 771 22.53 9.23 -36.80
C ILE A 771 21.08 9.51 -36.37
N HIS A 772 20.71 9.19 -35.13
CA HIS A 772 19.36 9.45 -34.59
C HIS A 772 19.09 10.93 -34.30
N THR A 773 20.12 11.74 -34.07
CA THR A 773 19.97 13.20 -33.89
C THR A 773 19.89 13.94 -35.22
N GLY A 774 20.00 13.25 -36.34
CA GLY A 774 19.97 13.84 -37.68
C GLY A 774 21.19 14.71 -38.00
N ARG A 775 22.22 14.73 -37.14
CA ARG A 775 23.43 15.55 -37.33
C ARG A 775 24.10 15.29 -38.68
N TRP A 776 24.14 14.01 -39.08
CA TRP A 776 24.69 13.53 -40.35
C TRP A 776 23.89 13.96 -41.59
N HIS A 777 22.68 14.51 -41.40
CA HIS A 777 21.85 15.11 -42.44
C HIS A 777 21.84 16.65 -42.42
N LEU A 778 22.34 17.25 -41.33
CA LEU A 778 22.33 18.70 -41.10
C LEU A 778 23.69 19.35 -41.41
N ASP A 779 24.79 18.61 -41.28
CA ASP A 779 26.14 19.15 -41.48
C ASP A 779 26.58 19.10 -42.97
N SER A 780 27.46 20.03 -43.35
CA SER A 780 28.00 20.16 -44.72
C SER A 780 28.84 18.94 -45.15
N THR A 781 29.26 18.10 -44.20
CA THR A 781 29.98 16.84 -44.37
C THR A 781 29.06 15.61 -44.41
N GLY A 782 27.74 15.80 -44.29
CA GLY A 782 26.75 14.74 -44.25
C GLY A 782 26.63 13.93 -45.55
N LEU A 783 26.22 12.66 -45.43
CA LEU A 783 26.10 11.72 -46.58
C LEU A 783 25.28 12.30 -47.76
N PRO A 784 24.14 12.99 -47.56
CA PRO A 784 23.42 13.62 -48.67
C PRO A 784 24.20 14.76 -49.34
N SER A 785 24.97 15.54 -48.57
CA SER A 785 25.81 16.64 -49.07
C SER A 785 27.03 16.10 -49.81
N MET A 786 27.66 15.04 -49.32
CA MET A 786 28.73 14.31 -50.01
C MET A 786 28.23 13.66 -51.30
N LEU A 787 27.07 12.98 -51.29
CA LEU A 787 26.47 12.38 -52.49
C LEU A 787 26.08 13.44 -53.52
N ARG A 788 25.56 14.60 -53.10
CA ARG A 788 25.34 15.75 -54.00
C ARG A 788 26.64 16.35 -54.53
N GLY A 789 27.69 16.40 -53.71
CA GLY A 789 29.02 16.85 -54.12
C GLY A 789 29.64 15.93 -55.17
N VAL A 790 29.63 14.63 -54.91
CA VAL A 790 30.08 13.58 -55.84
C VAL A 790 29.24 13.60 -57.13
N HIS A 791 27.91 13.73 -57.03
CA HIS A 791 27.05 13.86 -58.20
C HIS A 791 27.37 15.13 -59.02
N ARG A 792 27.67 16.27 -58.38
CA ARG A 792 28.07 17.50 -59.08
C ARG A 792 29.42 17.36 -59.79
N ILE A 793 30.37 16.64 -59.18
CA ILE A 793 31.67 16.36 -59.79
C ILE A 793 31.52 15.41 -60.98
N ILE A 794 30.72 14.35 -60.84
CA ILE A 794 30.44 13.40 -61.93
C ILE A 794 29.67 14.07 -63.08
N ALA A 795 28.73 14.97 -62.76
CA ALA A 795 27.94 15.70 -63.76
C ALA A 795 28.67 16.90 -64.37
N SER A 796 29.83 17.32 -63.84
CA SER A 796 30.67 18.36 -64.45
C SER A 796 31.68 17.81 -65.46
N ASP A 797 31.84 16.48 -65.52
CA ASP A 797 32.70 15.77 -66.50
C ASP A 797 31.91 15.15 -67.68
N SER A 798 30.63 15.50 -67.81
CA SER A 798 29.76 15.30 -68.99
C SER A 798 29.31 16.64 -69.54
#